data_AF-A0A955X7L0-F1
#
_entry.id   AF-A0A955X7L0-F1
#
_cell.length_a   1.000
_cell.length_b   1.000
_cell.length_c   1.000
_cell.angle_alpha   90.00
_cell.angle_beta   90.00
_cell.angle_gamma   90.00
#
_symmetry.space_group_name_H-M   'P 1'
#
loop_
_entity.id
_entity.type
_entity.pdbx_description
1 polymer ?
#
loop_
_entity_poly.entity_id
_entity_poly.type
_entity_poly.pdbx_seq_one_letter_code
_entity_poly.pdbx_strand_id
1 'polypeptide(L)'
;CVVDADSSQLAAVFAAKDGNSFVLQGPPGTGKSQTITNLIADYVARGKRVLFVCEKRAALDVVFHRLKQHGLEGSTALIHDSQGDKKAFIQDLRGTYEAYLAKADALAEREEERLRHVRAIERVTEQLARFDEGMQRVPPEHGVSTRGILSRLVALREQTPALSPETLEQLPPYRDFTAGEAALATVEEVLEDVGEGRCLGRHPLRLLGSEPVLADRPVAELGARITATRARLGELLTAVSDAELGGILSEETSLAVARSVMAYAVEVEELSALDQLTLLDPDHHRFRELEQRAADRERLQQAVLRTQVALAHWKQPILRGDLDDVIALAERVEGRALRFFSPAFWRVRGLFKARYDLAAHAVPPRWTRVLQALKEHYAAEDELLLADETFLGEFRHGPAPALLAQVQDLHARQAALDAAQRAFRAHLLSRGGDRRPVRRLLAVKPAFDALAAEVGPLLLAPDSMALGHLAETLDALAERAHVLRDLRPALADLISAAPRLHQAAAEFPWCSPALEAGILTAALEAIYRHDRGLLRTDGPAVEQHVARLGEATVALRGANAQVVAARVHADFGRAVARAELPAGGVADREWKRQYTRGRRELEHEFSKVMRYKSIRDLAAGDTGAVLRDLKPIWLMSPLSVSDTLPLDPSTFDVVIFDEASQITLEEAVPALFRAPQAIVVGDEKQLPPTDFFSSRQRDDEDEDEDPETTFELDADSFLNRAARSLPSTMLGWHYRSRSEALISFSNAAFYGGQLLTVPDVANTQARLPIVATRAEDATAATVLDRPVGFHLMTHGAYDKRKNPAEAEYVAHLVRSLLVDENKLSIGVVAFSEAQQGELETALETLANEDPDFRARLEAEWEREEDGQLVGLFVKNLENVQGDERDVVILSVCYGPGPKGPMRMNFGPINKSGGERRLNVVFSRAKRHMVVVSTIRGDAITNDYNDGAACLKRYLRYAEAMSVGDTAAARRTLDEATRRPRTPTLTRPDPVLEDVATALEAEGLTVDRDLGDSAFRCDLAVRVPGEPRYRLAVLLDRDGDRADQDPAERYLLRPEVLAAFGWRVTWVLAKDWHHHRDAERQRLLRLIGVPPVTPDAKNM
;
A
#
# COMPACT_ATOMS: atom_id res chain seq x y z
N CYS A 1 -0.09 12.92 22.36
CA CYS A 1 -1.46 12.72 22.87
C CYS A 1 -1.42 11.95 24.18
N VAL A 2 -2.30 12.30 25.11
CA VAL A 2 -2.46 11.65 26.43
C VAL A 2 -3.72 10.78 26.50
N VAL A 3 -4.71 11.07 25.65
CA VAL A 3 -5.87 10.22 25.35
C VAL A 3 -5.74 9.68 23.93
N ASP A 4 -6.59 8.72 23.58
CA ASP A 4 -6.68 8.22 22.20
C ASP A 4 -6.92 9.34 21.19
N ALA A 5 -6.51 9.12 19.95
CA ALA A 5 -6.80 10.02 18.85
C ALA A 5 -6.80 9.27 17.52
N ASP A 6 -7.86 9.45 16.74
CA ASP A 6 -7.86 9.05 15.33
C ASP A 6 -7.07 10.03 14.45
N SER A 7 -6.90 9.69 13.17
CA SER A 7 -6.14 10.48 12.21
C SER A 7 -6.67 11.91 12.03
N SER A 8 -8.00 12.11 12.06
CA SER A 8 -8.61 13.44 11.96
C SER A 8 -8.37 14.29 13.22
N GLN A 9 -8.43 13.67 14.40
CA GLN A 9 -8.11 14.32 15.67
C GLN A 9 -6.61 14.65 15.78
N LEU A 10 -5.73 13.76 15.31
CA LEU A 10 -4.28 14.01 15.24
C LEU A 10 -3.96 15.15 14.28
N ALA A 11 -4.61 15.21 13.12
CA ALA A 11 -4.45 16.31 12.17
C ALA A 11 -4.78 17.67 12.81
N ALA A 12 -5.84 17.75 13.63
CA ALA A 12 -6.17 18.96 14.39
C ALA A 12 -5.08 19.33 15.42
N VAL A 13 -4.52 18.33 16.12
CA VAL A 13 -3.40 18.56 17.07
C VAL A 13 -2.13 19.04 16.33
N PHE A 14 -1.86 18.52 15.14
CA PHE A 14 -0.73 18.97 14.33
C PHE A 14 -0.93 20.40 13.79
N ALA A 15 -2.13 20.72 13.29
CA ALA A 15 -2.46 22.08 12.82
C ALA A 15 -2.27 23.14 13.92
N ALA A 16 -2.57 22.80 15.17
CA ALA A 16 -2.35 23.67 16.32
C ALA A 16 -0.86 24.02 16.55
N LYS A 17 0.08 23.18 16.09
CA LYS A 17 1.53 23.40 16.28
C LYS A 17 2.10 24.50 15.40
N ASP A 18 1.42 24.82 14.30
CA ASP A 18 1.84 25.89 13.39
C ASP A 18 1.63 27.29 14.01
N GLY A 19 0.94 27.38 15.15
CA GLY A 19 0.65 28.63 15.85
C GLY A 19 -0.48 29.46 15.22
N ASN A 20 -1.05 28.99 14.11
CA ASN A 20 -2.18 29.62 13.44
C ASN A 20 -3.49 29.39 14.21
N SER A 21 -4.40 30.35 14.13
CA SER A 21 -5.77 30.19 14.63
C SER A 21 -6.62 29.42 13.61
N PHE A 22 -7.50 28.54 14.07
CA PHE A 22 -8.32 27.70 13.20
C PHE A 22 -9.63 27.30 13.87
N VAL A 23 -10.59 26.84 13.06
CA VAL A 23 -11.85 26.24 13.50
C VAL A 23 -11.71 24.72 13.50
N LEU A 24 -12.07 24.09 14.61
CA LEU A 24 -12.23 22.65 14.71
C LEU A 24 -13.73 22.32 14.65
N GLN A 25 -14.17 21.84 13.49
CA GLN A 25 -15.54 21.39 13.31
C GLN A 25 -15.70 19.99 13.91
N GLY A 26 -16.46 19.90 14.99
CA GLY A 26 -16.71 18.66 15.70
C GLY A 26 -18.19 18.29 15.69
N PRO A 27 -18.66 17.57 14.67
CA PRO A 27 -19.99 16.99 14.62
C PRO A 27 -20.30 16.12 15.86
N PRO A 28 -21.58 15.79 16.14
CA PRO A 28 -21.97 15.02 17.30
C PRO A 28 -21.22 13.69 17.37
N GLY A 29 -20.70 13.35 18.56
CA GLY A 29 -20.06 12.05 18.78
C GLY A 29 -18.67 11.87 18.16
N THR A 30 -18.02 12.93 17.66
CA THR A 30 -16.70 12.84 17.02
C THR A 30 -15.49 12.96 17.95
N GLY A 31 -15.71 12.98 19.27
CA GLY A 31 -14.63 13.07 20.25
C GLY A 31 -14.04 14.48 20.42
N LYS A 32 -14.85 15.54 20.30
CA LYS A 32 -14.45 16.94 20.58
C LYS A 32 -13.66 17.09 21.88
N SER A 33 -14.23 16.69 23.01
CA SER A 33 -13.60 16.83 24.32
C SER A 33 -12.29 16.03 24.42
N GLN A 34 -12.19 14.88 23.74
CA GLN A 34 -10.97 14.08 23.67
C GLN A 34 -9.86 14.80 22.87
N THR A 35 -10.22 15.42 21.75
CA THR A 35 -9.31 16.24 20.94
C THR A 35 -8.84 17.47 21.72
N ILE A 36 -9.75 18.14 22.44
CA ILE A 36 -9.44 19.27 23.32
C ILE A 36 -8.47 18.86 24.43
N THR A 37 -8.70 17.73 25.11
CA THR A 37 -7.76 17.21 26.12
C THR A 37 -6.36 17.01 25.54
N ASN A 38 -6.25 16.45 24.34
CA ASN A 38 -4.97 16.27 23.66
C ASN A 38 -4.31 17.60 23.26
N LEU A 39 -5.09 18.58 22.78
CA LEU A 39 -4.60 19.93 22.49
C LEU A 39 -4.02 20.58 23.75
N ILE A 40 -4.77 20.60 24.85
CA ILE A 40 -4.34 21.17 26.14
C ILE A 40 -3.02 20.51 26.58
N ALA A 41 -2.97 19.18 26.60
CA ALA A 41 -1.78 18.45 27.03
C ALA A 41 -0.56 18.73 26.14
N ASP A 42 -0.73 18.85 24.81
CA ASP A 42 0.36 19.16 23.88
C ASP A 42 0.90 20.59 24.06
N TYR A 43 0.05 21.59 24.30
CA TYR A 43 0.50 22.94 24.65
C TYR A 43 1.31 22.94 25.95
N VAL A 44 0.81 22.29 26.99
CA VAL A 44 1.48 22.26 28.30
C VAL A 44 2.80 21.50 28.23
N ALA A 45 2.88 20.41 27.45
CA ALA A 45 4.14 19.72 27.17
C ALA A 45 5.21 20.65 26.56
N ARG A 46 4.79 21.64 25.78
CA ARG A 46 5.64 22.67 25.17
C ARG A 46 5.91 23.87 26.09
N GLY A 47 5.48 23.83 27.35
CA GLY A 47 5.61 24.91 28.32
C GLY A 47 4.69 26.10 28.02
N LYS A 48 3.56 25.86 27.34
CA LYS A 48 2.57 26.88 26.97
C LYS A 48 1.41 26.90 27.94
N ARG A 49 0.84 28.08 28.17
CA ARG A 49 -0.32 28.31 29.05
C ARG A 49 -1.60 28.30 28.24
N VAL A 50 -2.63 27.64 28.75
CA VAL A 50 -3.88 27.38 28.03
C VAL A 50 -5.06 27.96 28.80
N LEU A 51 -5.87 28.76 28.12
CA LEU A 51 -7.19 29.16 28.57
C LEU A 51 -8.24 28.35 27.81
N PHE A 52 -9.02 27.55 28.52
CA PHE A 52 -10.17 26.83 27.98
C PHE A 52 -11.46 27.53 28.39
N VAL A 53 -12.30 27.85 27.41
CA VAL A 53 -13.53 28.63 27.60
C VAL A 53 -14.73 27.84 27.08
N CYS A 54 -15.75 27.67 27.91
CA CYS A 54 -17.03 27.09 27.51
C CYS A 54 -18.17 27.66 28.35
N GLU A 55 -19.33 27.89 27.73
CA GLU A 55 -20.53 28.40 28.40
C GLU A 55 -21.12 27.36 29.39
N LYS A 56 -21.12 26.08 29.00
CA LYS A 56 -21.77 25.02 29.78
C LYS A 56 -20.84 24.46 30.84
N ARG A 57 -21.27 24.53 32.11
CA ARG A 57 -20.59 23.91 33.26
C ARG A 57 -20.26 22.43 33.03
N ALA A 58 -21.22 21.64 32.54
CA ALA A 58 -21.02 20.22 32.27
C ALA A 58 -19.86 19.94 31.28
N ALA A 59 -19.67 20.82 30.28
CA ALA A 59 -18.57 20.67 29.32
C ALA A 59 -17.20 20.95 29.95
N LEU A 60 -17.12 21.95 30.85
CA LEU A 60 -15.92 22.22 31.66
C LEU A 60 -15.56 21.00 32.53
N ASP A 61 -16.56 20.42 33.20
CA ASP A 61 -16.37 19.25 34.07
C ASP A 61 -15.91 18.02 33.29
N VAL A 62 -16.44 17.78 32.09
CA VAL A 62 -16.01 16.67 31.22
C VAL A 62 -14.53 16.80 30.84
N VAL A 63 -14.07 17.99 30.44
CA VAL A 63 -12.66 18.20 30.08
C VAL A 63 -11.76 18.11 31.32
N PHE A 64 -12.17 18.71 32.44
CA PHE A 64 -11.44 18.61 33.71
C PHE A 64 -11.30 17.17 34.19
N HIS A 65 -12.38 16.39 34.14
CA HIS A 65 -12.37 14.98 34.53
C HIS A 65 -11.41 14.15 33.67
N ARG A 66 -11.38 14.38 32.36
CA ARG A 66 -10.41 13.72 31.46
C ARG A 66 -8.96 14.09 31.79
N LEU A 67 -8.68 15.37 32.02
CA LEU A 67 -7.35 15.80 32.46
C LEU A 67 -6.96 15.14 33.79
N LYS A 68 -7.90 15.04 34.72
CA LYS A 68 -7.72 14.36 36.01
C LYS A 68 -7.45 12.87 35.89
N GLN A 69 -8.19 12.13 35.05
CA GLN A 69 -7.95 10.70 34.79
C GLN A 69 -6.53 10.41 34.29
N HIS A 70 -5.89 11.40 33.64
CA HIS A 70 -4.51 11.31 33.17
C HIS A 70 -3.50 12.04 34.09
N GLY A 71 -3.87 12.37 35.32
CA GLY A 71 -2.95 12.94 36.32
C GLY A 71 -2.57 14.41 36.09
N LEU A 72 -3.34 15.15 35.30
CA LEU A 72 -3.12 16.57 34.99
C LEU A 72 -3.95 17.53 35.87
N GLU A 73 -4.67 17.00 36.86
CA GLU A 73 -5.43 17.80 37.85
C GLU A 73 -4.54 18.81 38.58
N GLY A 74 -3.32 18.40 38.94
CA GLY A 74 -2.36 19.23 39.66
C GLY A 74 -1.94 20.49 38.88
N SER A 75 -2.00 20.45 37.54
CA SER A 75 -1.63 21.56 36.66
C SER A 75 -2.84 22.37 36.16
N THR A 76 -4.05 22.04 36.63
CA THR A 76 -5.30 22.61 36.13
C THR A 76 -6.04 23.40 37.20
N ALA A 77 -6.56 24.57 36.82
CA ALA A 77 -7.45 25.40 37.61
C ALA A 77 -8.85 25.37 36.99
N LEU A 78 -9.82 24.80 37.70
CA LEU A 78 -11.24 24.82 37.32
C LEU A 78 -11.95 25.92 38.12
N ILE A 79 -12.63 26.84 37.43
CA ILE A 79 -13.37 27.95 38.05
C ILE A 79 -14.76 27.98 37.44
N HIS A 80 -15.78 27.69 38.25
CA HIS A 80 -17.19 27.82 37.85
C HIS A 80 -17.75 29.18 38.25
N ASP A 81 -17.47 29.59 39.50
CA ASP A 81 -17.87 30.89 40.04
C ASP A 81 -16.69 31.53 40.77
N SER A 82 -16.30 32.70 40.27
CA SER A 82 -15.23 33.53 40.83
C SER A 82 -15.41 33.88 42.32
N GLN A 83 -16.65 33.90 42.80
CA GLN A 83 -16.96 34.27 44.19
C GLN A 83 -17.08 33.05 45.12
N GLY A 84 -17.79 32.01 44.69
CA GLY A 84 -18.02 30.78 45.44
C GLY A 84 -16.78 29.89 45.61
N ASP A 85 -15.90 29.83 44.60
CA ASP A 85 -14.85 28.81 44.53
C ASP A 85 -13.55 29.19 45.28
N LYS A 86 -13.45 30.39 45.87
CA LYS A 86 -12.21 30.94 46.46
C LYS A 86 -11.50 29.98 47.43
N LYS A 87 -12.26 29.37 48.35
CA LYS A 87 -11.71 28.47 49.36
C LYS A 87 -11.20 27.17 48.72
N ALA A 88 -11.98 26.59 47.81
CA ALA A 88 -11.61 25.36 47.12
C ALA A 88 -10.35 25.57 46.26
N PHE A 89 -10.30 26.66 45.49
CA PHE A 89 -9.17 27.05 44.67
C PHE A 89 -7.86 27.19 45.47
N ILE A 90 -7.89 27.89 46.61
CA ILE A 90 -6.69 28.10 47.43
C ILE A 90 -6.21 26.81 48.10
N GLN A 91 -7.13 25.94 48.54
CA GLN A 91 -6.77 24.65 49.14
C GLN A 91 -6.15 23.70 48.10
N ASP A 92 -6.70 23.65 46.88
CA ASP A 92 -6.12 22.89 45.77
C ASP A 92 -4.73 23.41 45.38
N LEU A 93 -4.59 24.74 45.28
CA LEU A 93 -3.32 25.39 44.99
C LEU A 93 -2.27 25.11 46.07
N ARG A 94 -2.66 25.17 47.35
CA ARG A 94 -1.80 24.82 48.49
C ARG A 94 -1.31 23.39 48.38
N GLY A 95 -2.21 22.43 48.16
CA GLY A 95 -1.86 21.01 48.01
C GLY A 95 -0.87 20.77 46.87
N THR A 96 -1.09 21.44 45.73
CA THR A 96 -0.17 21.38 44.58
C THR A 96 1.20 21.97 44.92
N TYR A 97 1.24 23.16 45.53
CA TYR A 97 2.47 23.85 45.92
C TYR A 97 3.32 23.03 46.89
N GLU A 98 2.71 22.52 47.97
CA GLU A 98 3.39 21.70 48.97
C GLU A 98 3.90 20.39 48.36
N ALA A 99 3.11 19.74 47.49
CA ALA A 99 3.53 18.52 46.80
C ALA A 99 4.72 18.75 45.86
N TYR A 100 4.74 19.85 45.12
CA TYR A 100 5.84 20.19 44.21
C TYR A 100 7.13 20.54 44.95
N LEU A 101 7.05 21.20 46.11
CA LEU A 101 8.24 21.49 46.93
C LEU A 101 8.79 20.24 47.64
N ALA A 102 7.94 19.27 47.97
CA ALA A 102 8.35 18.04 48.67
C ALA A 102 8.99 16.99 47.75
N LYS A 103 8.66 16.99 46.45
CA LYS A 103 9.11 15.99 45.47
C LYS A 103 10.31 16.49 44.67
N ALA A 104 11.25 15.59 44.39
CA ALA A 104 12.35 15.85 43.46
C ALA A 104 11.86 15.91 42.00
N ASP A 105 12.58 16.66 41.16
CA ASP A 105 12.35 16.70 39.71
C ASP A 105 12.61 15.31 39.11
N ALA A 106 11.60 14.77 38.41
CA ALA A 106 11.65 13.48 37.73
C ALA A 106 11.56 13.60 36.20
N LEU A 107 11.63 14.82 35.63
CA LEU A 107 11.39 15.06 34.21
C LEU A 107 12.30 14.24 33.31
N ALA A 108 13.61 14.19 33.59
CA ALA A 108 14.58 13.47 32.76
C ALA A 108 14.29 11.95 32.72
N GLU A 109 13.95 11.36 33.87
CA GLU A 109 13.58 9.94 33.96
C GLU A 109 12.31 9.64 33.14
N ARG A 110 11.29 10.51 33.26
CA ARG A 110 10.03 10.35 32.51
C ARG A 110 10.21 10.57 31.01
N GLU A 111 11.07 11.51 30.59
CA GLU A 111 11.40 11.71 29.18
C GLU A 111 12.14 10.50 28.60
N GLU A 112 13.07 9.89 29.35
CA GLU A 112 13.75 8.66 28.93
C GLU A 112 12.76 7.49 28.80
N GLU A 113 11.86 7.32 29.78
CA GLU A 113 10.79 6.32 29.72
C GLU A 113 9.90 6.52 28.47
N ARG A 114 9.45 7.75 28.23
CA ARG A 114 8.67 8.12 27.04
C ARG A 114 9.43 7.80 25.75
N LEU A 115 10.72 8.09 25.68
CA LEU A 115 11.55 7.81 24.50
C LEU A 115 11.71 6.31 24.23
N ARG A 116 11.73 5.46 25.27
CA ARG A 116 11.73 3.99 25.07
C ARG A 116 10.47 3.52 24.35
N HIS A 117 9.30 4.05 24.73
CA HIS A 117 8.03 3.70 24.07
C HIS A 117 7.96 4.25 22.64
N VAL A 118 8.42 5.47 22.39
CA VAL A 118 8.50 6.02 21.02
C VAL A 118 9.37 5.15 20.13
N ARG A 119 10.59 4.79 20.57
CA ARG A 119 11.49 3.91 19.81
C ARG A 119 10.92 2.49 19.60
N ALA A 120 10.03 2.03 20.47
CA ALA A 120 9.35 0.76 20.31
C ALA A 120 8.27 0.84 19.23
N ILE A 121 7.48 1.92 19.24
CA ILE A 121 6.48 2.21 18.19
C ILE A 121 7.15 2.38 16.84
N GLU A 122 8.16 3.25 16.73
CA GLU A 122 8.90 3.51 15.47
C GLU A 122 9.40 2.21 14.83
N ARG A 123 10.00 1.31 15.62
CA ARG A 123 10.49 0.00 15.13
C ARG A 123 9.37 -0.89 14.58
N VAL A 124 8.23 -0.93 15.26
CA VAL A 124 7.10 -1.79 14.84
C VAL A 124 6.37 -1.18 13.64
N THR A 125 6.17 0.14 13.63
CA THR A 125 5.58 0.86 12.51
C THR A 125 6.45 0.75 11.26
N GLU A 126 7.78 0.85 11.37
CA GLU A 126 8.71 0.63 10.24
C GLU A 126 8.58 -0.79 9.65
N GLN A 127 8.38 -1.80 10.48
CA GLN A 127 8.17 -3.18 10.04
C GLN A 127 6.85 -3.34 9.27
N LEU A 128 5.76 -2.75 9.77
CA LEU A 128 4.45 -2.77 9.10
C LEU A 128 4.47 -1.93 7.81
N ALA A 129 5.08 -0.74 7.84
CA ALA A 129 5.22 0.13 6.69
C ALA A 129 6.02 -0.54 5.57
N ARG A 130 7.14 -1.19 5.88
CA ARG A 130 7.92 -1.92 4.87
C ARG A 130 7.12 -3.02 4.18
N PHE A 131 6.29 -3.75 4.93
CA PHE A 131 5.41 -4.76 4.37
C PHE A 131 4.35 -4.11 3.47
N ASP A 132 3.65 -3.09 3.95
CA ASP A 132 2.61 -2.38 3.21
C ASP A 132 3.16 -1.71 1.94
N GLU A 133 4.31 -1.04 2.01
CA GLU A 133 5.03 -0.48 0.87
C GLU A 133 5.42 -1.56 -0.16
N GLY A 134 5.92 -2.72 0.28
CA GLY A 134 6.25 -3.83 -0.62
C GLY A 134 5.01 -4.37 -1.35
N MET A 135 3.86 -4.37 -0.69
CA MET A 135 2.58 -4.78 -1.26
C MET A 135 2.01 -3.75 -2.25
N GLN A 136 2.17 -2.45 -1.98
CA GLN A 136 1.71 -1.35 -2.83
C GLN A 136 2.67 -1.00 -3.98
N ARG A 137 3.94 -1.39 -3.87
CA ARG A 137 4.97 -1.09 -4.86
C ARG A 137 4.54 -1.57 -6.24
N VAL A 138 4.68 -0.69 -7.24
CA VAL A 138 4.42 -0.97 -8.66
C VAL A 138 5.77 -1.10 -9.37
N PRO A 139 6.30 -2.32 -9.60
CA PRO A 139 7.53 -2.50 -10.37
C PRO A 139 7.33 -1.98 -11.81
N PRO A 140 8.22 -1.12 -12.35
CA PRO A 140 8.07 -0.54 -13.69
C PRO A 140 7.99 -1.58 -14.82
N GLU A 141 8.58 -2.75 -14.58
CA GLU A 141 8.58 -3.91 -15.47
C GLU A 141 7.22 -4.62 -15.55
N HIS A 142 6.41 -4.54 -14.50
CA HIS A 142 5.11 -5.20 -14.42
C HIS A 142 3.94 -4.21 -14.56
N GLY A 143 4.11 -2.95 -14.15
CA GLY A 143 3.10 -1.90 -14.30
C GLY A 143 1.89 -1.99 -13.37
N VAL A 144 1.87 -2.98 -12.45
CA VAL A 144 0.83 -3.22 -11.45
C VAL A 144 1.45 -3.42 -10.06
N SER A 145 0.70 -3.14 -8.99
CA SER A 145 1.14 -3.36 -7.61
C SER A 145 1.32 -4.85 -7.30
N THR A 146 2.13 -5.19 -6.31
CA THR A 146 2.22 -6.60 -5.83
C THR A 146 0.85 -7.13 -5.40
N ARG A 147 0.02 -6.29 -4.75
CA ARG A 147 -1.38 -6.62 -4.46
C ARG A 147 -2.21 -6.84 -5.71
N GLY A 148 -2.07 -6.00 -6.73
CA GLY A 148 -2.72 -6.17 -8.02
C GLY A 148 -2.37 -7.50 -8.69
N ILE A 149 -1.10 -7.90 -8.63
CA ILE A 149 -0.63 -9.22 -9.11
C ILE A 149 -1.32 -10.34 -8.33
N LEU A 150 -1.29 -10.31 -7.00
CA LEU A 150 -1.91 -11.32 -6.14
C LEU A 150 -3.41 -11.42 -6.37
N SER A 151 -4.10 -10.28 -6.45
CA SER A 151 -5.54 -10.21 -6.70
C SER A 151 -5.89 -10.81 -8.06
N ARG A 152 -5.12 -10.50 -9.11
CA ARG A 152 -5.33 -11.09 -10.43
C ARG A 152 -5.01 -12.59 -10.47
N LEU A 153 -3.97 -13.05 -9.76
CA LEU A 153 -3.67 -14.47 -9.61
C LEU A 153 -4.77 -15.24 -8.88
N VAL A 154 -5.45 -14.62 -7.90
CA VAL A 154 -6.60 -15.24 -7.23
C VAL A 154 -7.76 -15.41 -8.22
N ALA A 155 -8.04 -14.41 -9.06
CA ALA A 155 -9.05 -14.54 -10.13
C ALA A 155 -8.72 -15.65 -11.14
N LEU A 156 -7.43 -15.88 -11.42
CA LEU A 156 -6.96 -16.81 -12.45
C LEU A 156 -6.49 -18.18 -11.90
N ARG A 157 -6.83 -18.50 -10.66
CA ARG A 157 -6.27 -19.66 -9.94
C ARG A 157 -6.51 -20.98 -10.67
N GLU A 158 -7.73 -21.19 -11.19
CA GLU A 158 -8.09 -22.42 -11.91
C GLU A 158 -7.38 -22.55 -13.27
N GLN A 159 -6.92 -21.43 -13.84
CA GLN A 159 -6.22 -21.41 -15.12
C GLN A 159 -4.69 -21.41 -14.95
N THR A 160 -4.17 -21.34 -13.73
CA THR A 160 -2.73 -21.25 -13.47
C THR A 160 -2.03 -22.55 -13.88
N PRO A 161 -1.12 -22.52 -14.87
CA PRO A 161 -0.41 -23.72 -15.32
C PRO A 161 0.64 -24.16 -14.30
N ALA A 162 1.07 -25.42 -14.37
CA ALA A 162 2.25 -25.88 -13.64
C ALA A 162 3.51 -25.29 -14.29
N LEU A 163 4.34 -24.61 -13.51
CA LEU A 163 5.53 -23.90 -13.98
C LEU A 163 6.80 -24.59 -13.45
N SER A 164 7.79 -24.82 -14.32
CA SER A 164 9.14 -25.19 -13.90
C SER A 164 10.03 -23.94 -13.77
N PRO A 165 11.17 -24.02 -13.07
CA PRO A 165 12.13 -22.91 -13.00
C PRO A 165 12.54 -22.38 -14.38
N GLU A 166 12.70 -23.27 -15.36
CA GLU A 166 13.06 -22.92 -16.74
C GLU A 166 11.92 -22.17 -17.44
N THR A 167 10.67 -22.60 -17.26
CA THR A 167 9.49 -21.91 -17.81
C THR A 167 9.36 -20.49 -17.25
N LEU A 168 9.62 -20.29 -15.96
CA LEU A 168 9.52 -18.99 -15.31
C LEU A 168 10.51 -17.96 -15.89
N GLU A 169 11.71 -18.40 -16.30
CA GLU A 169 12.71 -17.52 -16.91
C GLU A 169 12.37 -17.11 -18.34
N GLN A 170 11.53 -17.88 -19.04
CA GLN A 170 11.11 -17.62 -20.42
C GLN A 170 9.93 -16.65 -20.52
N LEU A 171 9.15 -16.49 -19.45
CA LEU A 171 7.95 -15.67 -19.47
C LEU A 171 8.27 -14.15 -19.45
N PRO A 172 7.55 -13.34 -20.25
CA PRO A 172 7.80 -11.91 -20.33
C PRO A 172 7.30 -11.18 -19.07
N PRO A 173 7.75 -9.93 -18.83
CA PRO A 173 7.16 -9.08 -17.81
C PRO A 173 5.66 -8.80 -18.07
N TYR A 174 4.85 -8.72 -17.01
CA TYR A 174 3.40 -8.48 -17.12
C TYR A 174 2.99 -7.22 -17.91
N ARG A 175 3.84 -6.18 -17.94
CA ARG A 175 3.56 -5.00 -18.75
C ARG A 175 3.42 -5.33 -20.24
N ASP A 176 4.20 -6.29 -20.75
CA ASP A 176 4.11 -6.75 -22.14
C ASP A 176 2.76 -7.45 -22.38
N PHE A 177 2.24 -8.19 -21.38
CA PHE A 177 0.89 -8.77 -21.44
C PHE A 177 -0.17 -7.67 -21.57
N THR A 178 -0.18 -6.68 -20.67
CA THR A 178 -1.17 -5.58 -20.72
C THR A 178 -1.12 -4.76 -22.01
N ALA A 179 0.06 -4.63 -22.63
CA ALA A 179 0.22 -3.93 -23.90
C ALA A 179 -0.34 -4.72 -25.09
N GLY A 180 -0.32 -6.06 -25.03
CA GLY A 180 -0.77 -6.95 -26.11
C GLY A 180 -2.09 -7.67 -25.84
N GLU A 181 -2.72 -7.51 -24.68
CA GLU A 181 -3.91 -8.26 -24.23
C GLU A 181 -5.05 -8.22 -25.25
N ALA A 182 -5.41 -7.02 -25.71
CA ALA A 182 -6.49 -6.85 -26.67
C ALA A 182 -6.20 -7.55 -28.01
N ALA A 183 -4.96 -7.41 -28.52
CA ALA A 183 -4.54 -8.04 -29.76
C ALA A 183 -4.49 -9.57 -29.64
N LEU A 184 -4.00 -10.09 -28.51
CA LEU A 184 -3.99 -11.52 -28.22
C LEU A 184 -5.42 -12.07 -28.16
N ALA A 185 -6.34 -11.39 -27.45
CA ALA A 185 -7.75 -11.79 -27.39
C ALA A 185 -8.39 -11.86 -28.78
N THR A 186 -8.11 -10.89 -29.66
CA THR A 186 -8.59 -10.91 -31.05
C THR A 186 -7.98 -12.07 -31.85
N VAL A 187 -6.69 -12.40 -31.66
CA VAL A 187 -6.09 -13.59 -32.30
C VAL A 187 -6.82 -14.87 -31.88
N GLU A 188 -7.12 -15.03 -30.58
CA GLU A 188 -7.81 -16.21 -30.05
C GLU A 188 -9.28 -16.29 -30.53
N GLU A 189 -9.98 -15.16 -30.61
CA GLU A 189 -11.35 -15.07 -31.13
C GLU A 189 -11.41 -15.45 -32.61
N VAL A 190 -10.52 -14.89 -33.44
CA VAL A 190 -10.45 -15.23 -34.87
C VAL A 190 -10.13 -16.70 -35.08
N LEU A 191 -9.21 -17.28 -34.30
CA LEU A 191 -8.89 -18.72 -34.38
C LEU A 191 -10.11 -19.60 -34.01
N GLU A 192 -10.91 -19.18 -33.04
CA GLU A 192 -12.15 -19.87 -32.68
C GLU A 192 -13.21 -19.76 -33.79
N ASP A 193 -13.39 -18.57 -34.37
CA ASP A 193 -14.35 -18.31 -35.45
C ASP A 193 -14.08 -19.14 -36.70
N VAL A 194 -12.80 -19.37 -37.03
CA VAL A 194 -12.41 -20.24 -38.16
C VAL A 194 -12.41 -21.73 -37.81
N GLY A 195 -12.70 -22.11 -36.56
CA GLY A 195 -12.79 -23.50 -36.11
C GLY A 195 -11.45 -24.19 -35.82
N GLU A 196 -10.37 -23.44 -35.63
CA GLU A 196 -9.01 -23.96 -35.38
C GLU A 196 -8.64 -24.01 -33.88
N GLY A 197 -9.63 -23.81 -33.00
CA GLY A 197 -9.46 -23.75 -31.54
C GLY A 197 -8.93 -22.39 -31.06
N ARG A 198 -8.91 -22.13 -29.75
CA ARG A 198 -8.60 -20.78 -29.21
C ARG A 198 -7.11 -20.45 -29.06
N CYS A 199 -6.24 -21.45 -28.90
CA CYS A 199 -4.88 -21.24 -28.42
C CYS A 199 -3.88 -21.11 -29.58
N LEU A 200 -3.24 -19.94 -29.73
CA LEU A 200 -2.17 -19.75 -30.72
C LEU A 200 -1.08 -20.81 -30.55
N GLY A 201 -0.60 -21.06 -29.34
CA GLY A 201 0.45 -22.04 -29.05
C GLY A 201 0.10 -23.50 -29.35
N ARG A 202 -1.14 -23.82 -29.76
CA ARG A 202 -1.52 -25.15 -30.29
C ARG A 202 -1.71 -25.18 -31.80
N HIS A 203 -1.69 -24.02 -32.45
CA HIS A 203 -1.90 -23.87 -33.88
C HIS A 203 -0.57 -23.93 -34.66
N PRO A 204 -0.52 -24.52 -35.87
CA PRO A 204 0.71 -24.56 -36.67
C PRO A 204 1.32 -23.19 -36.95
N LEU A 205 0.49 -22.15 -37.15
CA LEU A 205 0.96 -20.78 -37.40
C LEU A 205 1.72 -20.16 -36.22
N ARG A 206 1.73 -20.78 -35.04
CA ARG A 206 2.55 -20.35 -33.89
C ARG A 206 4.04 -20.26 -34.23
N LEU A 207 4.49 -21.07 -35.19
CA LEU A 207 5.90 -21.13 -35.58
C LEU A 207 6.26 -20.08 -36.63
N LEU A 208 5.33 -19.21 -37.06
CA LEU A 208 5.65 -18.18 -38.05
C LEU A 208 6.49 -17.05 -37.46
N GLY A 209 7.54 -16.66 -38.19
CA GLY A 209 8.28 -15.44 -37.95
C GLY A 209 7.45 -14.18 -38.24
N SER A 210 7.97 -13.01 -37.85
CA SER A 210 7.27 -11.73 -38.06
C SER A 210 7.23 -11.28 -39.52
N GLU A 211 8.24 -11.63 -40.32
CA GLU A 211 8.34 -11.22 -41.73
C GLU A 211 7.17 -11.68 -42.61
N PRO A 212 6.77 -12.98 -42.63
CA PRO A 212 5.63 -13.42 -43.44
C PRO A 212 4.29 -12.82 -43.02
N VAL A 213 4.13 -12.46 -41.74
CA VAL A 213 2.90 -11.84 -41.22
C VAL A 213 2.78 -10.38 -41.66
N LEU A 214 3.91 -9.65 -41.65
CA LEU A 214 3.97 -8.22 -41.97
C LEU A 214 4.09 -7.93 -43.47
N ALA A 215 4.28 -8.94 -44.31
CA ALA A 215 4.37 -8.80 -45.76
C ALA A 215 3.11 -8.19 -46.40
N ASP A 216 3.26 -7.55 -47.57
CA ASP A 216 2.16 -6.91 -48.31
C ASP A 216 1.08 -7.92 -48.77
N ARG A 217 1.51 -9.14 -49.14
CA ARG A 217 0.65 -10.23 -49.63
C ARG A 217 0.89 -11.52 -48.83
N PRO A 218 0.52 -11.56 -47.54
CA PRO A 218 1.01 -12.54 -46.57
C PRO A 218 0.68 -13.99 -46.98
N VAL A 219 -0.54 -14.29 -47.42
CA VAL A 219 -0.94 -15.66 -47.79
C VAL A 219 -0.20 -16.17 -49.04
N ALA A 220 -0.13 -15.34 -50.08
CA ALA A 220 0.51 -15.73 -51.35
C ALA A 220 2.02 -15.84 -51.20
N GLU A 221 2.63 -14.92 -50.44
CA GLU A 221 4.06 -14.92 -50.17
C GLU A 221 4.45 -16.05 -49.21
N LEU A 222 3.66 -16.33 -48.17
CA LEU A 222 3.87 -17.47 -47.29
C LEU A 222 3.81 -18.78 -48.08
N GLY A 223 2.79 -18.98 -48.91
CA GLY A 223 2.68 -20.17 -49.75
C GLY A 223 3.87 -20.35 -50.70
N ALA A 224 4.33 -19.27 -51.34
CA ALA A 224 5.51 -19.30 -52.20
C ALA A 224 6.79 -19.63 -51.44
N ARG A 225 7.01 -19.00 -50.27
CA ARG A 225 8.17 -19.25 -49.40
C ARG A 225 8.18 -20.67 -48.86
N ILE A 226 7.03 -21.19 -48.39
CA ILE A 226 6.91 -22.58 -47.93
C ILE A 226 7.25 -23.55 -49.07
N THR A 227 6.69 -23.34 -50.27
CA THR A 227 6.94 -24.22 -51.43
C THR A 227 8.42 -24.24 -51.80
N ALA A 228 9.07 -23.08 -51.85
CA ALA A 228 10.49 -22.96 -52.15
C ALA A 228 11.36 -23.63 -51.07
N THR A 229 11.07 -23.36 -49.81
CA THR A 229 11.81 -23.91 -48.65
C THR A 229 11.65 -25.43 -48.58
N ARG A 230 10.44 -25.95 -48.81
CA ARG A 230 10.13 -27.39 -48.81
C ARG A 230 10.83 -28.13 -49.94
N ALA A 231 10.87 -27.54 -51.14
CA ALA A 231 11.62 -28.08 -52.27
C ALA A 231 13.12 -28.13 -51.96
N ARG A 232 13.68 -27.05 -51.40
CA ARG A 232 15.11 -26.98 -51.03
C ARG A 232 15.48 -27.95 -49.91
N LEU A 233 14.61 -28.14 -48.93
CA LEU A 233 14.78 -29.17 -47.90
C LEU A 233 14.81 -30.57 -48.52
N GLY A 234 13.93 -30.85 -49.48
CA GLY A 234 13.95 -32.10 -50.24
C GLY A 234 15.24 -32.30 -51.05
N GLU A 235 15.71 -31.25 -51.73
CA GLU A 235 17.01 -31.26 -52.43
C GLU A 235 18.18 -31.51 -51.47
N LEU A 236 18.16 -30.88 -50.28
CA LEU A 236 19.15 -31.08 -49.24
C LEU A 236 19.15 -32.54 -48.75
N LEU A 237 17.99 -33.10 -48.39
CA LEU A 237 17.86 -34.48 -47.92
C LEU A 237 18.28 -35.49 -49.01
N THR A 238 17.94 -35.21 -50.27
CA THR A 238 18.40 -36.02 -51.42
C THR A 238 19.92 -35.94 -51.56
N ALA A 239 20.51 -34.75 -51.48
CA ALA A 239 21.95 -34.55 -51.56
C ALA A 239 22.69 -35.21 -50.39
N VAL A 240 22.12 -35.19 -49.18
CA VAL A 240 22.63 -35.91 -47.99
C VAL A 240 22.60 -37.43 -48.24
N SER A 241 21.52 -37.95 -48.81
CA SER A 241 21.35 -39.37 -49.14
C SER A 241 22.32 -39.82 -50.24
N ASP A 242 22.40 -39.08 -51.35
CA ASP A 242 23.30 -39.36 -52.49
C ASP A 242 24.77 -39.26 -52.07
N ALA A 243 25.07 -38.40 -51.11
CA ALA A 243 26.38 -38.30 -50.48
C ALA A 243 26.62 -39.36 -49.37
N GLU A 244 25.69 -40.29 -49.14
CA GLU A 244 25.76 -41.30 -48.08
C GLU A 244 26.11 -40.72 -46.70
N LEU A 245 25.60 -39.51 -46.40
CA LEU A 245 25.86 -38.79 -45.15
C LEU A 245 24.89 -39.17 -44.03
N GLY A 246 24.01 -40.15 -44.24
CA GLY A 246 22.94 -40.56 -43.30
C GLY A 246 23.40 -40.94 -41.89
N GLY A 247 24.68 -41.28 -41.70
CA GLY A 247 25.27 -41.54 -40.38
C GLY A 247 25.82 -40.30 -39.67
N ILE A 248 25.72 -39.12 -40.29
CA ILE A 248 26.23 -37.83 -39.79
C ILE A 248 25.13 -36.77 -39.79
N LEU A 249 24.38 -36.68 -40.90
CA LEU A 249 23.18 -35.86 -41.03
C LEU A 249 22.01 -36.78 -41.35
N SER A 250 20.97 -36.72 -40.53
CA SER A 250 19.73 -37.48 -40.69
C SER A 250 18.53 -36.55 -40.53
N GLU A 251 17.33 -37.08 -40.79
CA GLU A 251 16.09 -36.37 -40.51
C GLU A 251 15.94 -35.97 -39.03
N GLU A 252 16.58 -36.69 -38.11
CA GLU A 252 16.58 -36.39 -36.67
C GLU A 252 17.59 -35.30 -36.29
N THR A 253 18.45 -34.87 -37.21
CA THR A 253 19.48 -33.87 -36.93
C THR A 253 18.89 -32.48 -36.92
N SER A 254 19.13 -31.70 -35.85
CA SER A 254 18.68 -30.30 -35.79
C SER A 254 19.48 -29.37 -36.68
N LEU A 255 18.88 -28.26 -37.09
CA LEU A 255 19.56 -27.21 -37.86
C LEU A 255 20.82 -26.70 -37.14
N ALA A 256 20.79 -26.52 -35.81
CA ALA A 256 21.96 -26.14 -35.03
C ALA A 256 23.08 -27.20 -35.09
N VAL A 257 22.74 -28.48 -34.94
CA VAL A 257 23.70 -29.58 -34.99
C VAL A 257 24.32 -29.69 -36.38
N ALA A 258 23.50 -29.64 -37.44
CA ALA A 258 23.97 -29.68 -38.82
C ALA A 258 24.91 -28.51 -39.13
N ARG A 259 24.56 -27.29 -38.70
CA ARG A 259 25.39 -26.09 -38.82
C ARG A 259 26.73 -26.27 -38.11
N SER A 260 26.71 -26.81 -36.89
CA SER A 260 27.91 -27.01 -36.09
C SER A 260 28.86 -28.04 -36.70
N VAL A 261 28.32 -29.15 -37.20
CA VAL A 261 29.10 -30.19 -37.90
C VAL A 261 29.70 -29.65 -39.19
N MET A 262 28.94 -28.88 -39.97
CA MET A 262 29.45 -28.24 -41.20
C MET A 262 30.51 -27.19 -40.92
N ALA A 263 30.38 -26.41 -39.84
CA ALA A 263 31.41 -25.46 -39.42
C ALA A 263 32.72 -26.18 -39.12
N TYR A 264 32.67 -27.29 -38.38
CA TYR A 264 33.86 -28.09 -38.11
C TYR A 264 34.43 -28.76 -39.37
N ALA A 265 33.59 -29.17 -40.32
CA ALA A 265 34.06 -29.70 -41.61
C ALA A 265 34.86 -28.66 -42.43
N VAL A 266 34.50 -27.37 -42.33
CA VAL A 266 35.26 -26.26 -42.92
C VAL A 266 36.60 -26.09 -42.22
N GLU A 267 36.65 -26.16 -40.89
CA GLU A 267 37.90 -26.02 -40.13
C GLU A 267 38.94 -27.09 -40.51
N VAL A 268 38.50 -28.30 -40.83
CA VAL A 268 39.40 -29.41 -41.23
C VAL A 268 39.51 -29.61 -42.75
N GLU A 269 38.99 -28.68 -43.55
CA GLU A 269 38.98 -28.78 -45.02
C GLU A 269 40.39 -28.90 -45.61
N GLU A 270 41.33 -28.08 -45.15
CA GLU A 270 42.70 -28.07 -45.66
C GLU A 270 43.41 -29.41 -45.40
N LEU A 271 43.27 -29.96 -44.18
CA LEU A 271 43.81 -31.29 -43.84
C LEU A 271 43.13 -32.41 -44.64
N SER A 272 41.83 -32.29 -44.90
CA SER A 272 41.07 -33.21 -45.74
C SER A 272 41.52 -33.19 -47.20
N ALA A 273 41.78 -32.00 -47.76
CA ALA A 273 42.27 -31.83 -49.13
C ALA A 273 43.65 -32.48 -49.33
N LEU A 274 44.50 -32.42 -48.30
CA LEU A 274 45.85 -32.96 -48.29
C LEU A 274 45.95 -34.45 -47.89
N ASP A 275 44.83 -35.08 -47.53
CA ASP A 275 44.76 -36.48 -47.06
C ASP A 275 45.48 -36.70 -45.72
N GLN A 276 45.44 -35.68 -44.85
CA GLN A 276 46.16 -35.62 -43.58
C GLN A 276 45.23 -35.60 -42.34
N LEU A 277 43.98 -36.04 -42.46
CA LEU A 277 43.01 -36.03 -41.35
C LEU A 277 43.41 -36.92 -40.16
N THR A 278 44.31 -37.88 -40.36
CA THR A 278 44.87 -38.68 -39.24
C THR A 278 45.72 -37.85 -38.29
N LEU A 279 46.17 -36.65 -38.69
CA LEU A 279 46.86 -35.71 -37.83
C LEU A 279 45.96 -35.10 -36.75
N LEU A 280 44.63 -35.21 -36.89
CA LEU A 280 43.68 -34.77 -35.87
C LEU A 280 43.76 -35.61 -34.59
N ASP A 281 44.39 -36.79 -34.63
CA ASP A 281 44.64 -37.63 -33.45
C ASP A 281 46.08 -37.41 -32.95
N PRO A 282 46.26 -36.77 -31.77
CA PRO A 282 47.59 -36.51 -31.23
C PRO A 282 48.36 -37.80 -30.91
N ASP A 283 47.68 -38.94 -30.71
CA ASP A 283 48.33 -40.21 -30.41
C ASP A 283 48.74 -41.00 -31.67
N HIS A 284 48.30 -40.56 -32.85
CA HIS A 284 48.57 -41.26 -34.10
C HIS A 284 50.04 -41.10 -34.54
N HIS A 285 50.62 -42.16 -35.10
CA HIS A 285 52.03 -42.18 -35.50
C HIS A 285 52.40 -41.07 -36.50
N ARG A 286 51.47 -40.68 -37.38
CA ARG A 286 51.67 -39.57 -38.33
C ARG A 286 51.86 -38.22 -37.65
N PHE A 287 51.21 -37.97 -36.52
CA PHE A 287 51.41 -36.72 -35.78
C PHE A 287 52.82 -36.66 -35.17
N ARG A 288 53.29 -37.78 -34.59
CA ARG A 288 54.68 -37.88 -34.10
C ARG A 288 55.71 -37.74 -35.22
N GLU A 289 55.42 -38.26 -36.40
CA GLU A 289 56.26 -38.08 -37.59
C GLU A 289 56.33 -36.59 -37.98
N LEU A 290 55.20 -35.88 -37.98
CA LEU A 290 55.17 -34.43 -38.22
C LEU A 290 55.99 -33.65 -37.18
N GLU A 291 55.85 -33.96 -35.90
CA GLU A 291 56.65 -33.35 -34.82
C GLU A 291 58.14 -33.60 -35.03
N GLN A 292 58.52 -34.84 -35.40
CA GLN A 292 59.90 -35.19 -35.69
C GLN A 292 60.44 -34.43 -36.90
N ARG A 293 59.69 -34.34 -38.01
CA ARG A 293 60.10 -33.59 -39.21
C ARG A 293 60.23 -32.10 -38.94
N ALA A 294 59.35 -31.52 -38.13
CA ALA A 294 59.44 -30.12 -37.72
C ALA A 294 60.69 -29.87 -36.85
N ALA A 295 60.98 -30.74 -35.89
CA ALA A 295 62.18 -30.67 -35.07
C ALA A 295 63.46 -30.91 -35.89
N ASP A 296 63.45 -31.83 -36.86
CA ASP A 296 64.57 -32.09 -37.77
C ASP A 296 64.86 -30.86 -38.62
N ARG A 297 63.83 -30.27 -39.23
CA ARG A 297 63.95 -29.03 -40.00
C ARG A 297 64.49 -27.89 -39.13
N GLU A 298 63.98 -27.72 -37.91
CA GLU A 298 64.48 -26.68 -37.00
C GLU A 298 65.96 -26.89 -36.67
N ARG A 299 66.38 -28.13 -36.40
CA ARG A 299 67.80 -28.47 -36.18
C ARG A 299 68.66 -28.15 -37.40
N LEU A 300 68.21 -28.50 -38.60
CA LEU A 300 68.92 -28.20 -39.86
C LEU A 300 68.98 -26.68 -40.11
N GLN A 301 67.90 -25.96 -39.85
CA GLN A 301 67.85 -24.51 -39.96
C GLN A 301 68.83 -23.83 -38.97
N GLN A 302 68.90 -24.33 -37.74
CA GLN A 302 69.91 -23.87 -36.77
C GLN A 302 71.33 -24.20 -37.23
N ALA A 303 71.56 -25.33 -37.90
CA ALA A 303 72.85 -25.66 -38.48
C ALA A 303 73.25 -24.70 -39.62
N VAL A 304 72.29 -24.32 -40.49
CA VAL A 304 72.48 -23.28 -41.51
C VAL A 304 72.85 -21.94 -40.86
N LEU A 305 72.09 -21.50 -39.86
CA LEU A 305 72.36 -20.24 -39.16
C LEU A 305 73.74 -20.23 -38.47
N ARG A 306 74.15 -21.34 -37.85
CA ARG A 306 75.49 -21.48 -37.23
C ARG A 306 76.61 -21.37 -38.26
N THR A 307 76.46 -22.02 -39.41
CA THR A 307 77.46 -22.02 -40.48
C THR A 307 77.43 -20.73 -41.30
N GLN A 308 76.35 -19.95 -41.25
CA GLN A 308 76.20 -18.68 -41.97
C GLN A 308 77.26 -17.63 -41.57
N VAL A 309 77.80 -17.71 -40.35
CA VAL A 309 78.93 -16.86 -39.92
C VAL A 309 80.15 -17.01 -40.87
N ALA A 310 80.30 -18.16 -41.53
CA ALA A 310 81.35 -18.37 -42.53
C ALA A 310 81.26 -17.38 -43.71
N LEU A 311 80.08 -16.81 -43.99
CA LEU A 311 79.85 -15.82 -45.03
C LEU A 311 80.23 -14.39 -44.63
N ALA A 312 80.44 -14.09 -43.35
CA ALA A 312 80.51 -12.73 -42.82
C ALA A 312 81.58 -11.83 -43.46
N HIS A 313 82.67 -12.41 -43.96
CA HIS A 313 83.78 -11.68 -44.57
C HIS A 313 83.93 -11.97 -46.08
N TRP A 314 83.00 -12.71 -46.68
CA TRP A 314 82.96 -12.85 -48.13
C TRP A 314 82.30 -11.62 -48.75
N LYS A 315 83.01 -10.97 -49.68
CA LYS A 315 82.42 -9.94 -50.56
C LYS A 315 81.54 -10.58 -51.62
N GLN A 316 82.02 -11.71 -52.16
CA GLN A 316 81.28 -12.55 -53.09
C GLN A 316 81.73 -14.01 -52.90
N PRO A 317 80.90 -14.87 -52.30
CA PRO A 317 81.24 -16.28 -52.10
C PRO A 317 81.59 -17.00 -53.41
N ILE A 318 82.36 -18.07 -53.30
CA ILE A 318 82.65 -18.95 -54.44
C ILE A 318 81.41 -19.77 -54.76
N LEU A 319 81.09 -19.93 -56.04
CA LEU A 319 79.94 -20.73 -56.46
C LEU A 319 80.13 -22.19 -56.04
N ARG A 320 79.04 -22.86 -55.67
CA ARG A 320 79.01 -24.25 -55.20
C ARG A 320 79.80 -25.21 -56.10
N GLY A 321 79.64 -25.08 -57.42
CA GLY A 321 80.30 -25.95 -58.41
C GLY A 321 81.81 -25.78 -58.55
N ASP A 322 82.36 -24.62 -58.19
CA ASP A 322 83.80 -24.33 -58.32
C ASP A 322 84.56 -24.53 -57.00
N LEU A 323 83.85 -24.75 -55.88
CA LEU A 323 84.43 -24.68 -54.53
C LEU A 323 85.46 -25.80 -54.27
N ASP A 324 85.18 -27.02 -54.71
CA ASP A 324 86.08 -28.17 -54.50
C ASP A 324 87.39 -28.03 -55.27
N ASP A 325 87.32 -27.52 -56.50
CA ASP A 325 88.51 -27.23 -57.31
C ASP A 325 89.38 -26.16 -56.64
N VAL A 326 88.75 -25.15 -56.03
CA VAL A 326 89.47 -24.08 -55.32
C VAL A 326 90.05 -24.55 -53.99
N ILE A 327 89.35 -25.42 -53.23
CA ILE A 327 89.89 -26.07 -52.01
C ILE A 327 91.13 -26.90 -52.37
N ALA A 328 91.02 -27.77 -53.38
CA ALA A 328 92.13 -28.61 -53.83
C ALA A 328 93.33 -27.78 -54.34
N LEU A 329 93.07 -26.61 -54.93
CA LEU A 329 94.12 -25.67 -55.32
C LEU A 329 94.79 -25.01 -54.11
N ALA A 330 94.02 -24.64 -53.07
CA ALA A 330 94.52 -24.04 -51.84
C ALA A 330 95.39 -25.02 -51.02
N GLU A 331 94.96 -26.27 -50.88
CA GLU A 331 95.71 -27.32 -50.14
C GLU A 331 97.10 -27.60 -50.74
N ARG A 332 97.23 -27.55 -52.07
CA ARG A 332 98.51 -27.79 -52.76
C ARG A 332 99.57 -26.73 -52.46
N VAL A 333 99.18 -25.52 -52.07
CA VAL A 333 100.07 -24.37 -51.90
C VAL A 333 100.21 -23.90 -50.45
N GLU A 334 99.24 -24.18 -49.59
CA GLU A 334 99.25 -23.80 -48.19
C GLU A 334 100.20 -24.70 -47.36
N GLY A 335 101.13 -24.11 -46.59
CA GLY A 335 102.10 -24.85 -45.74
C GLY A 335 103.48 -25.16 -46.35
N ARG A 336 103.74 -24.84 -47.63
CA ARG A 336 105.05 -25.06 -48.28
C ARG A 336 106.01 -23.86 -48.15
N ALA A 337 107.31 -24.11 -47.88
CA ALA A 337 108.32 -23.08 -47.60
C ALA A 337 108.65 -22.12 -48.77
N LEU A 338 108.36 -22.49 -50.03
CA LEU A 338 108.61 -21.69 -51.24
C LEU A 338 107.34 -21.49 -52.10
N ARG A 339 106.18 -21.31 -51.45
CA ARG A 339 104.85 -21.25 -52.09
C ARG A 339 104.66 -20.17 -53.18
N PHE A 340 105.44 -19.09 -53.16
CA PHE A 340 105.31 -17.95 -54.08
C PHE A 340 105.86 -18.22 -55.51
N PHE A 341 106.59 -19.33 -55.72
CA PHE A 341 107.01 -19.77 -57.06
C PHE A 341 105.95 -20.62 -57.80
N SER A 342 104.84 -20.99 -57.14
CA SER A 342 103.76 -21.76 -57.78
C SER A 342 102.71 -20.84 -58.44
N PRO A 343 102.35 -21.04 -59.72
CA PRO A 343 101.25 -20.31 -60.36
C PRO A 343 99.92 -20.46 -59.61
N ALA A 344 99.70 -21.59 -58.95
CA ALA A 344 98.51 -21.85 -58.14
C ALA A 344 98.39 -20.92 -56.93
N PHE A 345 99.50 -20.53 -56.31
CA PHE A 345 99.49 -19.63 -55.14
C PHE A 345 99.00 -18.23 -55.52
N TRP A 346 99.46 -17.70 -56.67
CA TRP A 346 99.01 -16.41 -57.17
C TRP A 346 97.54 -16.42 -57.58
N ARG A 347 97.04 -17.55 -58.12
CA ARG A 347 95.61 -17.74 -58.42
C ARG A 347 94.75 -17.71 -57.15
N VAL A 348 95.07 -18.50 -56.12
CA VAL A 348 94.28 -18.53 -54.87
C VAL A 348 94.37 -17.19 -54.13
N ARG A 349 95.56 -16.58 -54.07
CA ARG A 349 95.74 -15.24 -53.46
C ARG A 349 94.96 -14.15 -54.22
N GLY A 350 94.97 -14.18 -55.55
CA GLY A 350 94.19 -13.26 -56.37
C GLY A 350 92.69 -13.41 -56.14
N LEU A 351 92.22 -14.65 -56.02
CA LEU A 351 90.82 -14.98 -55.75
C LEU A 351 90.38 -14.46 -54.38
N PHE A 352 91.14 -14.75 -53.32
CA PHE A 352 90.85 -14.23 -51.97
C PHE A 352 90.94 -12.70 -51.90
N LYS A 353 91.91 -12.07 -52.57
CA LYS A 353 92.01 -10.59 -52.60
C LYS A 353 90.76 -9.94 -53.23
N ALA A 354 90.20 -10.56 -54.26
CA ALA A 354 89.01 -10.04 -54.95
C ALA A 354 87.72 -10.30 -54.17
N ARG A 355 87.59 -11.50 -53.57
CA ARG A 355 86.30 -12.03 -53.11
C ARG A 355 86.15 -12.14 -51.59
N TYR A 356 87.23 -12.08 -50.83
CA TYR A 356 87.23 -12.21 -49.36
C TYR A 356 87.93 -11.03 -48.69
N ASP A 357 87.37 -10.53 -47.60
CA ASP A 357 87.97 -9.46 -46.83
C ASP A 357 88.99 -9.99 -45.82
N LEU A 358 90.24 -10.12 -46.28
CA LEU A 358 91.35 -10.54 -45.43
C LEU A 358 91.73 -9.48 -44.37
N ALA A 359 91.35 -8.21 -44.54
CA ALA A 359 91.69 -7.15 -43.59
C ALA A 359 90.83 -7.19 -42.32
N ALA A 360 89.69 -7.88 -42.37
CA ALA A 360 88.79 -8.06 -41.23
C ALA A 360 89.32 -9.03 -40.16
N HIS A 361 90.41 -9.75 -40.43
CA HIS A 361 91.01 -10.70 -39.49
C HIS A 361 92.33 -10.17 -38.92
N ALA A 362 92.44 -10.13 -37.59
CA ALA A 362 93.67 -9.70 -36.90
C ALA A 362 94.88 -10.61 -37.23
N VAL A 363 94.63 -11.90 -37.49
CA VAL A 363 95.60 -12.85 -38.02
C VAL A 363 94.98 -13.49 -39.28
N PRO A 364 95.65 -13.44 -40.45
CA PRO A 364 95.07 -13.97 -41.69
C PRO A 364 94.73 -15.46 -41.53
N PRO A 365 93.47 -15.87 -41.71
CA PRO A 365 93.07 -17.26 -41.56
C PRO A 365 93.65 -18.09 -42.71
N ARG A 366 93.81 -19.40 -42.47
CA ARG A 366 94.18 -20.35 -43.53
C ARG A 366 93.11 -20.36 -44.61
N TRP A 367 93.52 -20.30 -45.88
CA TRP A 367 92.60 -20.30 -47.02
C TRP A 367 91.72 -21.55 -47.01
N THR A 368 92.33 -22.70 -46.73
CA THR A 368 91.61 -23.99 -46.67
C THR A 368 90.52 -23.97 -45.59
N ARG A 369 90.78 -23.37 -44.42
CA ARG A 369 89.80 -23.25 -43.32
C ARG A 369 88.60 -22.36 -43.71
N VAL A 370 88.84 -21.25 -44.41
CA VAL A 370 87.77 -20.35 -44.86
C VAL A 370 86.91 -21.00 -45.95
N LEU A 371 87.53 -21.74 -46.88
CA LEU A 371 86.81 -22.45 -47.93
C LEU A 371 86.05 -23.67 -47.41
N GLN A 372 86.61 -24.41 -46.44
CA GLN A 372 85.91 -25.52 -45.77
C GLN A 372 84.70 -25.04 -44.97
N ALA A 373 84.81 -23.92 -44.25
CA ALA A 373 83.67 -23.31 -43.58
C ALA A 373 82.56 -22.88 -44.56
N LEU A 374 82.93 -22.40 -45.76
CA LEU A 374 81.96 -22.10 -46.82
C LEU A 374 81.32 -23.38 -47.39
N LYS A 375 82.09 -24.47 -47.52
CA LYS A 375 81.58 -25.78 -47.96
C LYS A 375 80.60 -26.38 -46.96
N GLU A 376 80.92 -26.30 -45.66
CA GLU A 376 80.05 -26.71 -44.56
C GLU A 376 78.73 -25.94 -44.56
N HIS A 377 78.76 -24.63 -44.86
CA HIS A 377 77.53 -23.84 -44.98
C HIS A 377 76.65 -24.27 -46.15
N TYR A 378 77.23 -24.49 -47.34
CA TYR A 378 76.47 -24.99 -48.49
C TYR A 378 75.89 -26.38 -48.27
N ALA A 379 76.62 -27.28 -47.62
CA ALA A 379 76.11 -28.59 -47.25
C ALA A 379 74.92 -28.49 -46.28
N ALA A 380 74.98 -27.62 -45.28
CA ALA A 380 73.87 -27.40 -44.36
C ALA A 380 72.63 -26.81 -45.08
N GLU A 381 72.84 -25.89 -46.04
CA GLU A 381 71.73 -25.36 -46.87
C GLU A 381 71.10 -26.43 -47.76
N ASP A 382 71.91 -27.31 -48.35
CA ASP A 382 71.41 -28.42 -49.20
C ASP A 382 70.64 -29.46 -48.38
N GLU A 383 71.10 -29.78 -47.16
CA GLU A 383 70.39 -30.68 -46.24
C GLU A 383 69.04 -30.12 -45.81
N LEU A 384 68.97 -28.81 -45.51
CA LEU A 384 67.70 -28.15 -45.18
C LEU A 384 66.74 -28.13 -46.39
N LEU A 385 67.24 -27.84 -47.58
CA LEU A 385 66.43 -27.81 -48.80
C LEU A 385 65.90 -29.22 -49.15
N LEU A 386 66.73 -30.25 -49.01
CA LEU A 386 66.31 -31.64 -49.20
C LEU A 386 65.26 -32.07 -48.17
N ALA A 387 65.40 -31.66 -46.91
CA ALA A 387 64.41 -31.93 -45.86
C ALA A 387 63.07 -31.25 -46.18
N ASP A 388 63.10 -30.03 -46.73
CA ASP A 388 61.91 -29.27 -47.15
C ASP A 388 61.21 -29.91 -48.35
N GLU A 389 61.98 -30.34 -49.37
CA GLU A 389 61.45 -31.07 -50.53
C GLU A 389 60.85 -32.43 -50.12
N THR A 390 61.51 -33.14 -49.19
CA THR A 390 61.02 -34.41 -48.64
C THR A 390 59.71 -34.20 -47.88
N PHE A 391 59.64 -33.17 -47.04
CA PHE A 391 58.43 -32.83 -46.29
C PHE A 391 57.27 -32.47 -47.23
N LEU A 392 57.53 -31.64 -48.24
CA LEU A 392 56.54 -31.27 -49.26
C LEU A 392 56.03 -32.51 -50.01
N GLY A 393 56.90 -33.50 -50.28
CA GLY A 393 56.50 -34.78 -50.88
C GLY A 393 55.63 -35.65 -49.97
N GLU A 394 55.97 -35.73 -48.67
CA GLU A 394 55.30 -36.59 -47.68
C GLU A 394 53.96 -36.02 -47.20
N PHE A 395 53.92 -34.73 -46.85
CA PHE A 395 52.76 -34.08 -46.22
C PHE A 395 51.97 -33.18 -47.17
N ARG A 396 52.51 -32.87 -48.37
CA ARG A 396 51.88 -32.03 -49.40
C ARG A 396 51.48 -30.63 -48.90
N HIS A 397 52.10 -30.15 -47.82
CA HIS A 397 51.91 -28.83 -47.24
C HIS A 397 53.20 -28.02 -47.36
N GLY A 398 53.15 -26.74 -46.99
CA GLY A 398 54.31 -25.85 -46.88
C GLY A 398 55.29 -26.32 -45.79
N PRO A 399 56.10 -25.42 -45.20
CA PRO A 399 57.15 -25.85 -44.26
C PRO A 399 56.57 -26.57 -43.03
N ALA A 400 57.24 -27.61 -42.56
CA ALA A 400 56.78 -28.48 -41.45
C ALA A 400 56.24 -27.76 -40.19
N PRO A 401 56.86 -26.65 -39.72
CA PRO A 401 56.35 -25.90 -38.57
C PRO A 401 54.97 -25.26 -38.80
N ALA A 402 54.63 -24.90 -40.04
CA ALA A 402 53.34 -24.29 -40.35
C ALA A 402 52.20 -25.31 -40.23
N LEU A 403 52.37 -26.52 -40.78
CA LEU A 403 51.40 -27.60 -40.63
C LEU A 403 51.27 -28.04 -39.16
N LEU A 404 52.40 -28.15 -38.44
CA LEU A 404 52.38 -28.50 -37.02
C LEU A 404 51.61 -27.47 -36.18
N ALA A 405 51.83 -26.17 -36.42
CA ALA A 405 51.11 -25.11 -35.72
C ALA A 405 49.59 -25.16 -36.00
N GLN A 406 49.19 -25.40 -37.25
CA GLN A 406 47.78 -25.55 -37.63
C GLN A 406 47.12 -26.74 -36.91
N VAL A 407 47.77 -27.89 -36.88
CA VAL A 407 47.25 -29.09 -36.20
C VAL A 407 47.22 -28.91 -34.67
N GLN A 408 48.23 -28.28 -34.09
CA GLN A 408 48.27 -27.98 -32.66
C GLN A 408 47.17 -27.00 -32.22
N ASP A 409 46.83 -26.01 -33.04
CA ASP A 409 45.69 -25.12 -32.79
C ASP A 409 44.36 -25.88 -32.80
N LEU A 410 44.16 -26.80 -33.74
CA LEU A 410 43.00 -27.69 -33.77
C LEU A 410 42.93 -28.60 -32.53
N HIS A 411 44.08 -29.12 -32.06
CA HIS A 411 44.15 -29.89 -30.81
C HIS A 411 43.84 -29.04 -29.57
N ALA A 412 44.34 -27.81 -29.50
CA ALA A 412 44.12 -26.91 -28.36
C ALA A 412 42.63 -26.56 -28.19
N ARG A 413 41.89 -26.42 -29.30
CA ARG A 413 40.45 -26.13 -29.31
C ARG A 413 39.57 -27.35 -29.07
N GLN A 414 40.13 -28.56 -28.95
CA GLN A 414 39.37 -29.79 -28.77
C GLN A 414 38.44 -29.75 -27.54
N ALA A 415 38.86 -29.11 -26.45
CA ALA A 415 38.05 -28.98 -25.24
C ALA A 415 36.85 -28.03 -25.40
N ALA A 416 36.88 -27.13 -26.39
CA ALA A 416 35.83 -26.18 -26.68
C ALA A 416 34.80 -26.70 -27.71
N LEU A 417 35.04 -27.88 -28.31
CA LEU A 417 34.13 -28.49 -29.27
C LEU A 417 32.82 -28.90 -28.60
N ASP A 418 31.70 -28.56 -29.23
CA ASP A 418 30.39 -29.03 -28.77
C ASP A 418 30.23 -30.55 -28.96
N ALA A 419 29.10 -31.09 -28.48
CA ALA A 419 28.85 -32.53 -28.54
C ALA A 419 28.81 -33.06 -29.99
N ALA A 420 28.27 -32.28 -30.93
CA ALA A 420 28.12 -32.66 -32.33
C ALA A 420 29.47 -32.69 -33.05
N GLN A 421 30.29 -31.66 -32.85
CA GLN A 421 31.64 -31.56 -33.40
C GLN A 421 32.54 -32.68 -32.87
N ARG A 422 32.45 -33.01 -31.57
CA ARG A 422 33.20 -34.12 -30.98
C ARG A 422 32.78 -35.47 -31.58
N ALA A 423 31.50 -35.71 -31.75
CA ALA A 423 30.99 -36.94 -32.38
C ALA A 423 31.46 -37.07 -33.83
N PHE A 424 31.42 -35.98 -34.60
CA PHE A 424 31.88 -35.96 -35.98
C PHE A 424 33.41 -36.14 -36.09
N ARG A 425 34.21 -35.50 -35.23
CA ARG A 425 35.66 -35.73 -35.13
C ARG A 425 35.98 -37.20 -34.84
N ALA A 426 35.28 -37.82 -33.88
CA ALA A 426 35.46 -39.23 -33.56
C ALA A 426 35.11 -40.13 -34.77
N HIS A 427 34.05 -39.79 -35.52
CA HIS A 427 33.68 -40.47 -36.75
C HIS A 427 34.82 -40.46 -37.79
N LEU A 428 35.44 -39.29 -38.03
CA LEU A 428 36.57 -39.15 -38.96
C LEU A 428 37.77 -40.02 -38.56
N LEU A 429 38.11 -40.03 -37.26
CA LEU A 429 39.26 -40.79 -36.74
C LEU A 429 39.02 -42.30 -36.77
N SER A 430 37.80 -42.76 -36.46
CA SER A 430 37.43 -44.18 -36.45
C SER A 430 37.60 -44.87 -37.82
N ARG A 431 37.59 -44.10 -38.90
CA ARG A 431 37.74 -44.56 -40.29
C ARG A 431 39.13 -44.27 -40.87
N GLY A 432 40.12 -44.03 -40.01
CA GLY A 432 41.51 -43.80 -40.44
C GLY A 432 41.71 -42.49 -41.20
N GLY A 433 40.93 -41.44 -40.88
CA GLY A 433 41.06 -40.15 -41.55
C GLY A 433 40.45 -40.10 -42.96
N ASP A 434 39.41 -40.90 -43.22
CA ASP A 434 38.67 -40.86 -44.48
C ASP A 434 38.18 -39.44 -44.79
N ARG A 435 38.64 -38.87 -45.92
CA ARG A 435 38.26 -37.53 -46.38
C ARG A 435 36.89 -37.44 -47.03
N ARG A 436 36.26 -38.58 -47.37
CA ARG A 436 34.96 -38.61 -48.05
C ARG A 436 33.88 -37.87 -47.24
N PRO A 437 33.68 -38.11 -45.92
CA PRO A 437 32.68 -37.38 -45.13
C PRO A 437 32.84 -35.86 -45.15
N VAL A 438 34.07 -35.33 -44.99
CA VAL A 438 34.33 -33.89 -45.02
C VAL A 438 34.02 -33.30 -46.40
N ARG A 439 34.53 -33.91 -47.48
CA ARG A 439 34.27 -33.44 -48.85
C ARG A 439 32.79 -33.47 -49.20
N ARG A 440 32.08 -34.50 -48.75
CA ARG A 440 30.65 -34.67 -48.98
C ARG A 440 29.81 -33.67 -48.18
N LEU A 441 30.14 -33.39 -46.93
CA LEU A 441 29.50 -32.33 -46.15
C LEU A 441 29.71 -30.95 -46.77
N LEU A 442 30.93 -30.63 -47.19
CA LEU A 442 31.24 -29.37 -47.86
C LEU A 442 30.52 -29.22 -49.21
N ALA A 443 30.31 -30.31 -49.94
CA ALA A 443 29.52 -30.30 -51.17
C ALA A 443 28.03 -29.99 -50.93
N VAL A 444 27.50 -30.40 -49.79
CA VAL A 444 26.09 -30.19 -49.40
C VAL A 444 25.89 -28.85 -48.66
N LYS A 445 26.95 -28.27 -48.09
CA LYS A 445 26.93 -27.03 -47.31
C LYS A 445 26.24 -25.85 -48.02
N PRO A 446 26.47 -25.55 -49.31
CA PRO A 446 25.78 -24.44 -49.99
C PRO A 446 24.25 -24.61 -49.99
N ALA A 447 23.76 -25.84 -50.18
CA ALA A 447 22.33 -26.13 -50.12
C ALA A 447 21.77 -25.95 -48.70
N PHE A 448 22.55 -26.33 -47.68
CA PHE A 448 22.19 -26.12 -46.27
C PHE A 448 22.17 -24.64 -45.89
N ASP A 449 23.21 -23.87 -46.26
CA ASP A 449 23.27 -22.43 -45.97
C ASP A 449 22.08 -21.70 -46.61
N ALA A 450 21.75 -22.07 -47.85
CA ALA A 450 20.61 -21.53 -48.58
C ALA A 450 19.26 -21.90 -47.94
N LEU A 451 19.14 -23.10 -47.36
CA LEU A 451 17.96 -23.50 -46.57
C LEU A 451 17.89 -22.70 -45.26
N ALA A 452 18.98 -22.64 -44.50
CA ALA A 452 19.03 -21.95 -43.21
C ALA A 452 18.71 -20.45 -43.34
N ALA A 453 19.16 -19.82 -44.43
CA ALA A 453 18.85 -18.43 -44.74
C ALA A 453 17.37 -18.18 -45.07
N GLU A 454 16.67 -19.16 -45.67
CA GLU A 454 15.23 -19.07 -45.96
C GLU A 454 14.37 -19.39 -44.75
N VAL A 455 14.77 -20.38 -43.94
CA VAL A 455 14.02 -20.81 -42.77
C VAL A 455 14.10 -19.78 -41.63
N GLY A 456 15.25 -19.11 -41.46
CA GLY A 456 15.48 -18.14 -40.38
C GLY A 456 14.41 -17.05 -40.25
N PRO A 457 14.08 -16.32 -41.33
CA PRO A 457 13.03 -15.31 -41.30
C PRO A 457 11.60 -15.86 -41.40
N LEU A 458 11.44 -17.10 -41.88
CA LEU A 458 10.15 -17.76 -42.05
C LEU A 458 9.58 -18.28 -40.73
N LEU A 459 10.43 -18.85 -39.86
CA LEU A 459 10.01 -19.54 -38.63
C LEU A 459 10.60 -18.91 -37.36
N LEU A 460 9.85 -19.03 -36.26
CA LEU A 460 10.33 -18.76 -34.90
C LEU A 460 11.21 -19.91 -34.39
N ALA A 461 12.40 -19.58 -33.88
CA ALA A 461 13.37 -20.50 -33.28
C ALA A 461 13.69 -21.78 -34.10
N PRO A 462 14.05 -21.68 -35.39
CA PRO A 462 14.23 -22.86 -36.24
C PRO A 462 15.45 -23.73 -35.89
N ASP A 463 16.44 -23.17 -35.18
CA ASP A 463 17.71 -23.87 -34.90
C ASP A 463 17.55 -25.15 -34.07
N SER A 464 16.50 -25.26 -33.26
CA SER A 464 16.18 -26.46 -32.47
C SER A 464 15.44 -27.54 -33.26
N MET A 465 14.92 -27.23 -34.45
CA MET A 465 14.10 -28.15 -35.24
C MET A 465 14.97 -29.16 -35.98
N ALA A 466 14.59 -30.43 -35.88
CA ALA A 466 15.13 -31.51 -36.70
C ALA A 466 14.73 -31.34 -38.17
N LEU A 467 15.59 -31.73 -39.12
CA LEU A 467 15.33 -31.58 -40.56
C LEU A 467 14.04 -32.28 -41.01
N GLY A 468 13.69 -33.43 -40.44
CA GLY A 468 12.43 -34.13 -40.69
C GLY A 468 11.22 -33.39 -40.12
N HIS A 469 11.33 -32.89 -38.88
CA HIS A 469 10.26 -32.11 -38.25
C HIS A 469 10.03 -30.76 -38.95
N LEU A 470 11.07 -30.16 -39.54
CA LEU A 470 10.95 -28.97 -40.37
C LEU A 470 10.07 -29.25 -41.60
N ALA A 471 10.18 -30.42 -42.22
CA ALA A 471 9.32 -30.80 -43.34
C ALA A 471 7.85 -30.90 -42.90
N GLU A 472 7.58 -31.61 -41.80
CA GLU A 472 6.24 -31.72 -41.22
C GLU A 472 5.65 -30.34 -40.86
N THR A 473 6.47 -29.46 -40.30
CA THR A 473 6.08 -28.09 -39.93
C THR A 473 5.71 -27.27 -41.15
N LEU A 474 6.51 -27.32 -42.21
CA LEU A 474 6.23 -26.62 -43.47
C LEU A 474 4.96 -27.15 -44.13
N ASP A 475 4.74 -28.46 -44.10
CA ASP A 475 3.54 -29.09 -44.65
C ASP A 475 2.29 -28.68 -43.85
N ALA A 476 2.35 -28.69 -42.51
CA ALA A 476 1.27 -28.22 -41.64
C ALA A 476 0.96 -26.72 -41.80
N LEU A 477 1.99 -25.89 -42.01
CA LEU A 477 1.82 -24.47 -42.32
C LEU A 477 1.17 -24.26 -43.70
N ALA A 478 1.52 -25.07 -44.70
CA ALA A 478 0.94 -24.98 -46.04
C ALA A 478 -0.57 -25.26 -46.01
N GLU A 479 -0.99 -26.30 -45.29
CA GLU A 479 -2.41 -26.69 -45.15
C GLU A 479 -3.24 -25.57 -44.51
N ARG A 480 -2.65 -24.81 -43.57
CA ARG A 480 -3.34 -23.77 -42.79
C ARG A 480 -3.00 -22.34 -43.22
N ALA A 481 -2.25 -22.14 -44.31
CA ALA A 481 -1.83 -20.81 -44.76
C ALA A 481 -3.01 -19.87 -45.10
N HIS A 482 -4.17 -20.42 -45.46
CA HIS A 482 -5.37 -19.63 -45.76
C HIS A 482 -5.93 -18.90 -44.53
N VAL A 483 -5.78 -19.49 -43.33
CA VAL A 483 -6.22 -18.92 -42.05
C VAL A 483 -5.46 -17.64 -41.70
N LEU A 484 -4.23 -17.49 -42.21
CA LEU A 484 -3.45 -16.26 -42.03
C LEU A 484 -4.16 -15.03 -42.60
N ARG A 485 -5.04 -15.18 -43.61
CA ARG A 485 -5.80 -14.04 -44.16
C ARG A 485 -6.60 -13.32 -43.08
N ASP A 486 -7.26 -14.09 -42.24
CA ASP A 486 -8.18 -13.59 -41.22
C ASP A 486 -7.41 -13.20 -39.94
N LEU A 487 -6.34 -13.94 -39.61
CA LEU A 487 -5.50 -13.66 -38.43
C LEU A 487 -4.53 -12.49 -38.59
N ARG A 488 -4.11 -12.17 -39.83
CA ARG A 488 -3.01 -11.23 -40.07
C ARG A 488 -3.17 -9.88 -39.34
N PRO A 489 -4.34 -9.21 -39.34
CA PRO A 489 -4.49 -7.93 -38.64
C PRO A 489 -4.17 -8.05 -37.15
N ALA A 490 -4.80 -9.02 -36.47
CA ALA A 490 -4.63 -9.23 -35.04
C ALA A 490 -3.21 -9.69 -34.67
N LEU A 491 -2.62 -10.56 -35.50
CA LEU A 491 -1.26 -11.06 -35.28
C LEU A 491 -0.20 -9.98 -35.53
N ALA A 492 -0.40 -9.12 -36.53
CA ALA A 492 0.49 -7.98 -36.78
C ALA A 492 0.43 -6.95 -35.63
N ASP A 493 -0.76 -6.67 -35.11
CA ASP A 493 -0.94 -5.78 -33.96
C ASP A 493 -0.26 -6.35 -32.72
N LEU A 494 -0.40 -7.66 -32.45
CA LEU A 494 0.26 -8.33 -31.33
C LEU A 494 1.79 -8.29 -31.45
N ILE A 495 2.34 -8.60 -32.62
CA ILE A 495 3.80 -8.56 -32.88
C ILE A 495 4.34 -7.14 -32.71
N SER A 496 3.62 -6.13 -33.19
CA SER A 496 4.03 -4.73 -33.10
C SER A 496 3.92 -4.16 -31.68
N ALA A 497 2.86 -4.51 -30.94
CA ALA A 497 2.60 -3.99 -29.61
C ALA A 497 3.43 -4.70 -28.52
N ALA A 498 3.55 -6.03 -28.60
CA ALA A 498 4.15 -6.86 -27.57
C ALA A 498 4.88 -8.09 -28.16
N PRO A 499 6.07 -7.92 -28.76
CA PRO A 499 6.77 -9.03 -29.44
C PRO A 499 7.17 -10.17 -28.51
N ARG A 500 7.48 -9.86 -27.24
CA ARG A 500 7.78 -10.88 -26.22
C ARG A 500 6.55 -11.66 -25.78
N LEU A 501 5.38 -11.02 -25.76
CA LEU A 501 4.11 -11.70 -25.50
C LEU A 501 3.76 -12.64 -26.66
N HIS A 502 3.96 -12.20 -27.91
CA HIS A 502 3.79 -13.06 -29.09
C HIS A 502 4.66 -14.32 -28.99
N GLN A 503 5.94 -14.16 -28.64
CA GLN A 503 6.84 -15.30 -28.47
C GLN A 503 6.34 -16.27 -27.39
N ALA A 504 5.91 -15.76 -26.24
CA ALA A 504 5.38 -16.59 -25.16
C ALA A 504 4.07 -17.31 -25.56
N ALA A 505 3.16 -16.61 -26.25
CA ALA A 505 1.91 -17.19 -26.76
C ALA A 505 2.15 -18.25 -27.85
N ALA A 506 3.27 -18.15 -28.59
CA ALA A 506 3.67 -19.13 -29.58
C ALA A 506 4.34 -20.37 -28.95
N GLU A 507 5.15 -20.18 -27.91
CA GLU A 507 5.92 -21.24 -27.26
C GLU A 507 5.05 -22.11 -26.34
N PHE A 508 4.16 -21.49 -25.56
CA PHE A 508 3.35 -22.21 -24.57
C PHE A 508 1.97 -22.59 -25.11
N PRO A 509 1.48 -23.83 -24.87
CA PRO A 509 0.17 -24.29 -25.34
C PRO A 509 -0.99 -23.79 -24.45
N TRP A 510 -0.92 -22.52 -24.04
CA TRP A 510 -1.84 -21.84 -23.11
C TRP A 510 -2.64 -20.77 -23.83
N CYS A 511 -3.93 -20.66 -23.51
CA CYS A 511 -4.73 -19.50 -23.92
C CYS A 511 -4.46 -18.31 -22.97
N SER A 512 -4.95 -17.13 -23.35
CA SER A 512 -4.75 -15.86 -22.67
C SER A 512 -4.87 -15.94 -21.14
N PRO A 513 -5.93 -16.52 -20.52
CA PRO A 513 -6.03 -16.59 -19.06
C PRO A 513 -4.92 -17.40 -18.38
N ALA A 514 -4.50 -18.51 -18.98
CA ALA A 514 -3.45 -19.37 -18.44
C ALA A 514 -2.06 -18.77 -18.67
N LEU A 515 -1.86 -18.11 -19.82
CA LEU A 515 -0.65 -17.36 -20.12
C LEU A 515 -0.48 -16.17 -19.17
N GLU A 516 -1.56 -15.42 -18.94
CA GLU A 516 -1.61 -14.32 -17.99
C GLU A 516 -1.22 -14.79 -16.57
N ALA A 517 -1.85 -15.88 -16.11
CA ALA A 517 -1.56 -16.46 -14.81
C ALA A 517 -0.08 -16.86 -14.68
N GLY A 518 0.48 -17.53 -15.70
CA GLY A 518 1.90 -17.90 -15.71
C GLY A 518 2.83 -16.70 -15.60
N ILE A 519 2.57 -15.64 -16.39
CA ILE A 519 3.34 -14.39 -16.37
C ILE A 519 3.28 -13.71 -15.01
N LEU A 520 2.08 -13.64 -14.41
CA LEU A 520 1.89 -13.06 -13.09
C LEU A 520 2.58 -13.87 -11.99
N THR A 521 2.60 -15.20 -12.07
CA THR A 521 3.36 -16.04 -11.14
C THR A 521 4.86 -15.76 -11.25
N ALA A 522 5.39 -15.67 -12.49
CA ALA A 522 6.79 -15.32 -12.71
C ALA A 522 7.15 -13.94 -12.15
N ALA A 523 6.26 -12.95 -12.33
CA ALA A 523 6.40 -11.61 -11.75
C ALA A 523 6.43 -11.66 -10.21
N LEU A 524 5.51 -12.39 -9.59
CA LEU A 524 5.44 -12.53 -8.14
C LEU A 524 6.71 -13.19 -7.57
N GLU A 525 7.19 -14.25 -8.20
CA GLU A 525 8.43 -14.92 -7.79
C GLU A 525 9.66 -14.02 -7.97
N ALA A 526 9.72 -13.22 -9.03
CA ALA A 526 10.76 -12.22 -9.20
C ALA A 526 10.74 -11.20 -8.05
N ILE A 527 9.56 -10.70 -7.66
CA ILE A 527 9.40 -9.78 -6.52
C ILE A 527 9.92 -10.42 -5.23
N TYR A 528 9.52 -11.66 -4.92
CA TYR A 528 9.96 -12.36 -3.71
C TYR A 528 11.46 -12.68 -3.68
N ARG A 529 12.08 -12.92 -4.84
CA ARG A 529 13.54 -13.09 -4.93
C ARG A 529 14.28 -11.82 -4.54
N HIS A 530 13.76 -10.65 -4.94
CA HIS A 530 14.33 -9.35 -4.61
C HIS A 530 14.03 -8.90 -3.17
N ASP A 531 12.82 -9.17 -2.66
CA ASP A 531 12.43 -8.89 -1.28
C ASP A 531 11.98 -10.14 -0.53
N ARG A 532 12.96 -10.84 0.04
CA ARG A 532 12.70 -11.99 0.93
C ARG A 532 11.96 -11.61 2.21
N GLY A 533 11.99 -10.33 2.61
CA GLY A 533 11.23 -9.85 3.77
C GLY A 533 9.73 -9.94 3.50
N LEU A 534 9.31 -9.48 2.32
CA LEU A 534 7.92 -9.55 1.87
C LEU A 534 7.38 -10.99 1.85
N LEU A 535 8.20 -11.96 1.40
CA LEU A 535 7.82 -13.37 1.42
C LEU A 535 7.68 -13.94 2.85
N ARG A 536 8.47 -13.47 3.81
CA ARG A 536 8.46 -13.98 5.19
C ARG A 536 7.36 -13.42 6.08
N THR A 537 6.90 -12.19 5.82
CA THR A 537 5.85 -11.56 6.62
C THR A 537 4.48 -12.15 6.26
N ASP A 538 3.89 -12.89 7.19
CA ASP A 538 2.55 -13.50 7.08
C ASP A 538 1.56 -12.83 8.05
N GLY A 539 0.30 -13.22 7.99
CA GLY A 539 -0.79 -12.72 8.82
C GLY A 539 -0.49 -12.79 10.32
N PRO A 540 -0.03 -13.94 10.87
CA PRO A 540 0.39 -14.04 12.27
C PRO A 540 1.51 -13.06 12.65
N ALA A 541 2.50 -12.84 11.78
CA ALA A 541 3.54 -11.85 12.03
C ALA A 541 2.95 -10.42 12.09
N VAL A 542 2.06 -10.07 11.16
CA VAL A 542 1.35 -8.78 11.16
C VAL A 542 0.53 -8.61 12.44
N GLU A 543 -0.27 -9.61 12.83
CA GLU A 543 -1.06 -9.60 14.07
C GLU A 543 -0.17 -9.38 15.31
N GLN A 544 1.00 -10.04 15.37
CA GLN A 544 1.97 -9.85 16.44
C GLN A 544 2.54 -8.42 16.47
N HIS A 545 2.87 -7.85 15.31
CA HIS A 545 3.32 -6.47 15.21
C HIS A 545 2.23 -5.50 15.67
N VAL A 546 0.99 -5.69 15.25
CA VAL A 546 -0.17 -4.86 15.65
C VAL A 546 -0.41 -4.92 17.16
N ALA A 547 -0.39 -6.10 17.77
CA ALA A 547 -0.55 -6.24 19.22
C ALA A 547 0.52 -5.45 19.99
N ARG A 548 1.79 -5.57 19.57
CA ARG A 548 2.91 -4.82 20.16
C ARG A 548 2.77 -3.31 19.95
N LEU A 549 2.25 -2.89 18.80
CA LEU A 549 1.98 -1.48 18.51
C LEU A 549 0.90 -0.92 19.44
N GLY A 550 -0.20 -1.66 19.64
CA GLY A 550 -1.28 -1.29 20.56
C GLY A 550 -0.80 -1.13 22.00
N GLU A 551 -0.09 -2.13 22.52
CA GLU A 551 0.52 -2.09 23.87
C GLU A 551 1.45 -0.89 24.04
N ALA A 552 2.35 -0.66 23.07
CA ALA A 552 3.29 0.45 23.13
C ALA A 552 2.59 1.81 23.03
N THR A 553 1.49 1.91 22.29
CA THR A 553 0.68 3.14 22.13
C THR A 553 -0.06 3.49 23.41
N VAL A 554 -0.64 2.51 24.10
CA VAL A 554 -1.24 2.71 25.44
C VAL A 554 -0.18 3.18 26.43
N ALA A 555 0.98 2.50 26.47
CA ALA A 555 2.08 2.87 27.36
C ALA A 555 2.62 4.28 27.08
N LEU A 556 2.76 4.65 25.80
CA LEU A 556 3.19 5.99 25.38
C LEU A 556 2.22 7.07 25.87
N ARG A 557 0.90 6.85 25.80
CA ARG A 557 -0.10 7.82 26.29
C ARG A 557 0.05 8.07 27.79
N GLY A 558 0.22 7.01 28.58
CA GLY A 558 0.52 7.12 30.01
C GLY A 558 1.83 7.88 30.28
N ALA A 559 2.91 7.53 29.57
CA ALA A 559 4.19 8.22 29.70
C ALA A 559 4.12 9.70 29.28
N ASN A 560 3.36 10.02 28.23
CA ASN A 560 3.14 11.40 27.80
C ASN A 560 2.48 12.23 28.91
N ALA A 561 1.45 11.69 29.56
CA ALA A 561 0.76 12.39 30.64
C ALA A 561 1.69 12.64 31.84
N GLN A 562 2.52 11.65 32.20
CA GLN A 562 3.52 11.79 33.25
C GLN A 562 4.59 12.84 32.89
N VAL A 563 5.06 12.88 31.64
CA VAL A 563 6.01 13.90 31.17
C VAL A 563 5.41 15.30 31.24
N VAL A 564 4.14 15.48 30.84
CA VAL A 564 3.44 16.77 30.95
C VAL A 564 3.39 17.24 32.40
N ALA A 565 2.96 16.38 33.33
CA ALA A 565 2.91 16.72 34.75
C ALA A 565 4.30 17.02 35.34
N ALA A 566 5.31 16.18 35.01
CA ALA A 566 6.69 16.37 35.46
C ALA A 566 7.31 17.65 34.89
N ARG A 567 6.94 18.05 33.66
CA ARG A 567 7.40 19.28 33.03
C ARG A 567 6.93 20.51 33.79
N VAL A 568 5.64 20.58 34.12
CA VAL A 568 5.08 21.68 34.93
C VAL A 568 5.77 21.77 36.29
N HIS A 569 5.93 20.62 36.97
CA HIS A 569 6.65 20.56 38.24
C HIS A 569 8.10 21.05 38.12
N ALA A 570 8.82 20.60 37.10
CA ALA A 570 10.21 20.99 36.86
C ALA A 570 10.36 22.48 36.48
N ASP A 571 9.44 23.02 35.66
CA ASP A 571 9.40 24.44 35.30
C ASP A 571 9.17 25.32 36.54
N PHE A 572 8.21 24.95 37.40
CA PHE A 572 7.99 25.61 38.68
C PHE A 572 9.23 25.54 39.59
N GLY A 573 9.83 24.36 39.72
CA GLY A 573 11.05 24.17 40.52
C GLY A 573 12.23 25.02 40.01
N ARG A 574 12.39 25.14 38.69
CA ARG A 574 13.39 26.02 38.06
C ARG A 574 13.11 27.49 38.35
N ALA A 575 11.85 27.93 38.28
CA ALA A 575 11.48 29.30 38.59
C ALA A 575 11.77 29.64 40.07
N VAL A 576 11.45 28.73 40.97
CA VAL A 576 11.78 28.80 42.40
C VAL A 576 13.30 28.91 42.62
N ALA A 577 14.10 28.01 42.04
CA ALA A 577 15.55 28.02 42.17
C ALA A 577 16.17 29.29 41.56
N ARG A 578 15.67 29.75 40.41
CA ARG A 578 16.10 31.01 39.78
C ARG A 578 15.86 32.21 40.69
N ALA A 579 14.73 32.25 41.40
CA ALA A 579 14.41 33.32 42.34
C ALA A 579 15.37 33.38 43.54
N GLU A 580 16.01 32.26 43.89
CA GLU A 580 16.96 32.15 45.01
C GLU A 580 18.42 32.44 44.62
N LEU A 581 18.78 32.34 43.33
CA LEU A 581 20.13 32.63 42.82
C LEU A 581 20.47 34.13 42.73
N PRO A 582 21.76 34.52 42.80
CA PRO A 582 22.20 35.92 42.57
C PRO A 582 21.75 36.47 41.20
N ALA A 583 21.37 37.76 41.12
CA ALA A 583 20.83 38.37 39.90
C ALA A 583 21.91 38.64 38.84
N GLY A 584 21.64 38.26 37.58
CA GLY A 584 22.56 38.45 36.45
C GLY A 584 22.36 39.75 35.65
N GLY A 585 21.36 40.57 36.00
CA GLY A 585 21.02 41.83 35.31
C GLY A 585 19.81 42.56 35.91
N VAL A 586 19.43 43.72 35.34
CA VAL A 586 18.34 44.58 35.87
C VAL A 586 16.96 43.93 35.71
N ALA A 587 16.62 43.44 34.51
CA ALA A 587 15.34 42.77 34.26
C ALA A 587 15.17 41.47 35.07
N ASP A 588 16.26 40.71 35.22
CA ASP A 588 16.30 39.51 36.07
C ASP A 588 16.08 39.86 37.55
N ARG A 589 16.59 41.00 38.01
CA ARG A 589 16.38 41.49 39.38
C ARG A 589 14.93 41.86 39.66
N GLU A 590 14.24 42.46 38.70
CA GLU A 590 12.83 42.84 38.84
C GLU A 590 11.91 41.62 38.88
N TRP A 591 12.06 40.69 37.92
CA TRP A 591 11.31 39.43 37.91
C TRP A 591 11.52 38.63 39.20
N LYS A 592 12.78 38.51 39.68
CA LYS A 592 13.08 37.79 40.94
C LYS A 592 12.35 38.42 42.14
N ARG A 593 12.39 39.75 42.25
CA ARG A 593 11.69 40.48 43.32
C ARG A 593 10.18 40.22 43.28
N GLN A 594 9.58 40.32 42.09
CA GLN A 594 8.17 40.05 41.87
C GLN A 594 7.83 38.61 42.28
N TYR A 595 8.56 37.61 41.77
CA TYR A 595 8.31 36.20 42.03
C TYR A 595 8.45 35.82 43.51
N THR A 596 9.52 36.29 44.18
CA THR A 596 9.70 36.03 45.63
C THR A 596 8.60 36.68 46.46
N ARG A 597 8.15 37.89 46.10
CA ARG A 597 7.04 38.55 46.79
C ARG A 597 5.72 37.79 46.58
N GLY A 598 5.43 37.38 45.35
CA GLY A 598 4.27 36.56 45.02
C GLY A 598 4.24 35.24 45.79
N ARG A 599 5.37 34.54 45.92
CA ARG A 599 5.45 33.30 46.71
C ARG A 599 5.10 33.52 48.18
N ARG A 600 5.71 34.51 48.82
CA ARG A 600 5.44 34.85 50.24
C ARG A 600 3.99 35.22 50.48
N GLU A 601 3.40 35.94 49.53
CA GLU A 601 2.00 36.33 49.58
C GLU A 601 1.07 35.11 49.46
N LEU A 602 1.35 34.18 48.54
CA LEU A 602 0.61 32.91 48.45
C LEU A 602 0.75 32.06 49.72
N GLU A 603 1.97 31.91 50.25
CA GLU A 603 2.21 31.19 51.52
C GLU A 603 1.43 31.79 52.69
N HIS A 604 1.32 33.12 52.74
CA HIS A 604 0.47 33.78 53.72
C HIS A 604 -1.01 33.43 53.53
N GLU A 605 -1.51 33.44 52.29
CA GLU A 605 -2.90 33.04 51.99
C GLU A 605 -3.17 31.57 52.33
N PHE A 606 -2.21 30.66 52.11
CA PHE A 606 -2.32 29.23 52.46
C PHE A 606 -2.49 28.97 53.96
N SER A 607 -1.98 29.88 54.80
CA SER A 607 -2.09 29.79 56.26
C SER A 607 -3.46 30.25 56.81
N LYS A 608 -4.29 30.91 55.99
CA LYS A 608 -5.60 31.42 56.42
C LYS A 608 -6.64 30.30 56.47
N VAL A 609 -7.59 30.46 57.39
CA VAL A 609 -8.76 29.57 57.53
C VAL A 609 -10.03 30.22 56.97
N MET A 610 -10.12 31.56 57.01
CA MET A 610 -11.23 32.38 56.49
C MET A 610 -10.70 33.69 55.89
N ARG A 611 -11.55 34.43 55.15
CA ARG A 611 -11.23 35.72 54.51
C ARG A 611 -10.08 35.65 53.51
N TYR A 612 -10.19 34.70 52.59
CA TYR A 612 -9.30 34.59 51.45
C TYR A 612 -9.39 35.80 50.52
N LYS A 613 -8.29 36.16 49.86
CA LYS A 613 -8.30 37.10 48.73
C LYS A 613 -9.19 36.59 47.59
N SER A 614 -9.66 37.51 46.74
CA SER A 614 -10.40 37.11 45.54
C SER A 614 -9.45 36.42 44.55
N ILE A 615 -9.99 35.52 43.72
CA ILE A 615 -9.20 34.86 42.65
C ILE A 615 -8.60 35.92 41.73
N ARG A 616 -9.33 37.03 41.48
CA ARG A 616 -8.84 38.17 40.70
C ARG A 616 -7.60 38.82 41.29
N ASP A 617 -7.60 39.10 42.59
CA ASP A 617 -6.44 39.71 43.25
C ASP A 617 -5.22 38.79 43.23
N LEU A 618 -5.45 37.47 43.33
CA LEU A 618 -4.39 36.46 43.27
C LEU A 618 -3.84 36.27 41.84
N ALA A 619 -4.73 36.25 40.84
CA ALA A 619 -4.37 36.18 39.42
C ALA A 619 -3.67 37.45 38.93
N ALA A 620 -3.99 38.59 39.55
CA ALA A 620 -3.31 39.86 39.35
C ALA A 620 -2.02 39.97 40.19
N GLY A 621 -1.24 41.02 39.93
CA GLY A 621 -0.08 41.39 40.77
C GLY A 621 1.08 40.39 40.75
N ASP A 622 1.79 40.30 41.89
CA ASP A 622 3.02 39.52 42.04
C ASP A 622 2.74 38.00 42.14
N THR A 623 1.60 37.62 42.73
CA THR A 623 1.15 36.22 42.87
C THR A 623 0.79 35.57 41.54
N GLY A 624 0.30 36.35 40.58
CA GLY A 624 -0.12 35.86 39.26
C GLY A 624 0.98 35.15 38.49
N ALA A 625 2.25 35.58 38.63
CA ALA A 625 3.38 34.90 38.00
C ALA A 625 3.57 33.47 38.54
N VAL A 626 3.46 33.30 39.86
CA VAL A 626 3.60 31.99 40.52
C VAL A 626 2.42 31.08 40.21
N LEU A 627 1.20 31.63 40.15
CA LEU A 627 0.01 30.89 39.78
C LEU A 627 0.10 30.30 38.38
N ARG A 628 0.59 31.06 37.41
CA ARG A 628 0.71 30.60 36.02
C ARG A 628 1.73 29.48 35.86
N ASP A 629 2.79 29.46 36.68
CA ASP A 629 3.78 28.38 36.68
C ASP A 629 3.24 27.11 37.36
N LEU A 630 2.45 27.25 38.43
CA LEU A 630 1.82 26.12 39.13
C LEU A 630 0.65 25.51 38.36
N LYS A 631 -0.20 26.37 37.80
CA LYS A 631 -1.46 26.05 37.13
C LYS A 631 -1.49 26.68 35.73
N PRO A 632 -0.80 26.09 34.75
CA PRO A 632 -0.77 26.62 33.39
C PRO A 632 -2.07 26.43 32.59
N ILE A 633 -3.01 25.60 33.08
CA ILE A 633 -4.29 25.31 32.43
C ILE A 633 -5.43 25.92 33.23
N TRP A 634 -6.26 26.76 32.60
CA TRP A 634 -7.42 27.41 33.24
C TRP A 634 -8.70 27.07 32.48
N LEU A 635 -9.70 26.51 33.16
CA LEU A 635 -11.01 26.13 32.60
C LEU A 635 -12.08 27.04 33.20
N MET A 636 -12.74 27.83 32.37
CA MET A 636 -13.63 28.91 32.81
C MET A 636 -14.81 29.13 31.85
N SER A 637 -15.88 29.76 32.34
CA SER A 637 -16.90 30.36 31.46
C SER A 637 -16.47 31.75 30.95
N PRO A 638 -17.03 32.26 29.83
CA PRO A 638 -16.74 33.60 29.33
C PRO A 638 -16.89 34.72 30.38
N LEU A 639 -17.95 34.64 31.19
CA LEU A 639 -18.19 35.56 32.30
C LEU A 639 -17.08 35.45 33.38
N SER A 640 -16.76 34.23 33.79
CA SER A 640 -15.69 33.97 34.77
C SER A 640 -14.34 34.54 34.31
N VAL A 641 -14.01 34.43 33.02
CA VAL A 641 -12.79 35.02 32.44
C VAL A 641 -12.76 36.53 32.65
N SER A 642 -13.88 37.19 32.38
CA SER A 642 -14.01 38.65 32.51
C SER A 642 -13.92 39.13 33.96
N ASP A 643 -14.48 38.36 34.89
CA ASP A 643 -14.51 38.72 36.32
C ASP A 643 -13.18 38.46 37.05
N THR A 644 -12.44 37.42 36.65
CA THR A 644 -11.27 36.93 37.39
C THR A 644 -9.94 37.36 36.80
N LEU A 645 -9.78 37.33 35.47
CA LEU A 645 -8.45 37.46 34.88
C LEU A 645 -8.11 38.93 34.60
N PRO A 646 -6.85 39.37 34.81
CA PRO A 646 -6.43 40.70 34.39
C PRO A 646 -6.51 40.85 32.87
N LEU A 647 -6.72 42.08 32.38
CA LEU A 647 -6.77 42.37 30.95
C LEU A 647 -5.34 42.54 30.40
N ASP A 648 -4.64 41.41 30.23
CA ASP A 648 -3.25 41.36 29.74
C ASP A 648 -3.12 40.36 28.57
N PRO A 649 -2.65 40.80 27.39
CA PRO A 649 -2.53 39.94 26.20
C PRO A 649 -1.46 38.85 26.33
N SER A 650 -0.59 38.93 27.33
CA SER A 650 0.47 37.96 27.59
C SER A 650 0.10 36.91 28.63
N THR A 651 -1.17 36.85 29.06
CA THR A 651 -1.63 35.96 30.14
C THR A 651 -1.58 34.48 29.72
N PHE A 652 -2.02 34.18 28.50
CA PHE A 652 -2.05 32.82 27.94
C PHE A 652 -1.38 32.78 26.57
N ASP A 653 -0.94 31.60 26.16
CA ASP A 653 -0.37 31.37 24.83
C ASP A 653 -1.45 30.96 23.81
N VAL A 654 -2.53 30.32 24.28
CA VAL A 654 -3.66 29.92 23.45
C VAL A 654 -4.96 30.01 24.25
N VAL A 655 -6.04 30.40 23.56
CA VAL A 655 -7.41 30.24 24.03
C VAL A 655 -8.12 29.19 23.18
N ILE A 656 -8.78 28.24 23.83
CA ILE A 656 -9.58 27.19 23.21
C ILE A 656 -11.03 27.41 23.62
N PHE A 657 -11.90 27.67 22.66
CA PHE A 657 -13.34 27.77 22.87
C PHE A 657 -13.99 26.44 22.53
N ASP A 658 -14.80 25.88 23.43
CA ASP A 658 -15.66 24.73 23.14
C ASP A 658 -17.13 25.15 23.11
N GLU A 659 -17.92 24.42 22.33
CA GLU A 659 -19.31 24.77 22.03
C GLU A 659 -19.45 26.23 21.55
N ALA A 660 -18.49 26.70 20.75
CA ALA A 660 -18.42 28.09 20.28
C ALA A 660 -19.62 28.52 19.42
N SER A 661 -20.47 27.60 18.99
CA SER A 661 -21.75 27.92 18.36
C SER A 661 -22.73 28.55 19.34
N GLN A 662 -22.56 28.34 20.64
CA GLN A 662 -23.39 28.87 21.73
C GLN A 662 -22.79 30.13 22.40
N ILE A 663 -21.63 30.61 21.93
CA ILE A 663 -20.97 31.80 22.47
C ILE A 663 -21.19 32.97 21.51
N THR A 664 -21.62 34.11 22.03
CA THR A 664 -21.75 35.35 21.25
C THR A 664 -20.37 35.97 20.98
N LEU A 665 -20.26 36.84 19.98
CA LEU A 665 -18.97 37.44 19.63
C LEU A 665 -18.43 38.31 20.78
N GLU A 666 -19.31 39.09 21.41
CA GLU A 666 -19.02 39.99 22.52
C GLU A 666 -18.54 39.25 23.78
N GLU A 667 -19.06 38.06 24.06
CA GLU A 667 -18.59 37.20 25.15
C GLU A 667 -17.22 36.57 24.87
N ALA A 668 -16.91 36.31 23.60
CA ALA A 668 -15.63 35.73 23.20
C ALA A 668 -14.46 36.75 23.24
N VAL A 669 -14.72 38.03 22.96
CA VAL A 669 -13.69 39.08 22.84
C VAL A 669 -12.77 39.20 24.07
N PRO A 670 -13.28 39.22 25.32
CA PRO A 670 -12.41 39.28 26.50
C PRO A 670 -11.41 38.12 26.58
N ALA A 671 -11.83 36.90 26.24
CA ALA A 671 -10.95 35.74 26.25
C ALA A 671 -9.96 35.78 25.08
N LEU A 672 -10.40 36.19 23.88
CA LEU A 672 -9.55 36.38 22.71
C LEU A 672 -8.42 37.39 22.96
N PHE A 673 -8.69 38.49 23.68
CA PHE A 673 -7.66 39.49 23.97
C PHE A 673 -6.48 38.94 24.78
N ARG A 674 -6.67 37.86 25.55
CA ARG A 674 -5.69 37.32 26.51
C ARG A 674 -4.75 36.26 25.94
N ALA A 675 -4.90 35.92 24.66
CA ALA A 675 -4.07 34.94 23.98
C ALA A 675 -3.80 35.32 22.50
N PRO A 676 -2.59 35.08 21.98
CA PRO A 676 -2.26 35.36 20.58
C PRO A 676 -2.86 34.35 19.59
N GLN A 677 -3.23 33.15 20.05
CA GLN A 677 -3.80 32.10 19.22
C GLN A 677 -5.18 31.70 19.74
N ALA A 678 -6.14 31.51 18.82
CA ALA A 678 -7.48 31.04 19.12
C ALA A 678 -7.79 29.74 18.38
N ILE A 679 -8.27 28.74 19.12
CA ILE A 679 -8.84 27.51 18.56
C ILE A 679 -10.32 27.51 18.86
N VAL A 680 -11.15 27.53 17.81
CA VAL A 680 -12.60 27.63 17.94
C VAL A 680 -13.21 26.28 17.65
N VAL A 681 -13.72 25.59 18.67
CA VAL A 681 -14.30 24.24 18.57
C VAL A 681 -15.82 24.33 18.65
N GLY A 682 -16.51 23.69 17.72
CA GLY A 682 -17.97 23.67 17.72
C GLY A 682 -18.57 22.96 16.50
N ASP A 683 -19.87 23.13 16.31
CA ASP A 683 -20.60 22.55 15.19
C ASP A 683 -21.58 23.56 14.59
N GLU A 684 -21.32 24.00 13.36
CA GLU A 684 -22.16 24.95 12.63
C GLU A 684 -23.57 24.42 12.32
N LYS A 685 -23.75 23.09 12.37
CA LYS A 685 -25.03 22.42 12.10
C LYS A 685 -25.88 22.23 13.36
N GLN A 686 -25.43 22.75 14.52
CA GLN A 686 -26.20 22.81 15.76
C GLN A 686 -26.75 24.21 16.03
N LEU A 687 -27.38 24.39 17.20
CA LEU A 687 -28.07 25.63 17.53
C LEU A 687 -27.10 26.80 17.79
N PRO A 688 -27.47 28.02 17.33
CA PRO A 688 -26.80 29.26 17.69
C PRO A 688 -27.11 29.65 19.16
N PRO A 689 -26.50 30.74 19.68
CA PRO A 689 -26.76 31.23 21.04
C PRO A 689 -28.21 31.68 21.21
N THR A 690 -28.65 31.76 22.46
CA THR A 690 -30.02 32.17 22.83
C THR A 690 -30.03 33.63 23.26
N ASP A 691 -30.79 34.49 22.58
CA ASP A 691 -30.80 35.92 22.91
C ASP A 691 -31.90 36.21 23.96
N PHE A 692 -31.51 36.32 25.23
CA PHE A 692 -32.45 36.45 26.35
C PHE A 692 -32.94 37.89 26.57
N PHE A 693 -32.27 38.90 26.00
CA PHE A 693 -32.47 40.32 26.36
C PHE A 693 -33.26 41.15 25.35
N SER A 694 -33.57 40.64 24.15
CA SER A 694 -34.26 41.38 23.09
C SER A 694 -35.80 41.33 23.15
N SER A 695 -36.38 40.52 24.05
CA SER A 695 -37.82 40.25 24.14
C SER A 695 -38.69 41.34 24.79
N ARG A 696 -38.17 42.55 25.00
CA ARG A 696 -38.93 43.69 25.56
C ARG A 696 -39.19 44.78 24.52
N GLN A 697 -40.03 44.50 23.52
CA GLN A 697 -40.98 45.46 22.91
C GLN A 697 -41.69 44.84 21.69
N ARG A 698 -42.81 44.16 21.91
CA ARG A 698 -43.93 44.14 20.95
C ARG A 698 -45.22 44.31 21.73
N ASP A 699 -45.93 45.40 21.44
CA ASP A 699 -47.27 45.70 21.98
C ASP A 699 -48.31 44.76 21.35
N ASP A 700 -49.21 44.26 22.19
CA ASP A 700 -50.60 43.82 22.01
C ASP A 700 -51.06 43.22 20.64
N GLU A 701 -51.47 41.93 20.64
CA GLU A 701 -52.86 41.48 20.33
C GLU A 701 -53.06 39.95 20.11
N ASP A 702 -52.04 39.08 20.25
CA ASP A 702 -52.22 37.62 20.15
C ASP A 702 -51.88 36.88 21.47
N GLU A 703 -52.91 36.57 22.28
CA GLU A 703 -52.80 35.88 23.59
C GLU A 703 -52.36 34.39 23.53
N ASP A 704 -52.02 33.86 22.35
CA ASP A 704 -51.62 32.45 22.15
C ASP A 704 -50.10 32.24 21.90
N GLU A 705 -49.29 33.31 21.87
CA GLU A 705 -47.83 33.21 21.74
C GLU A 705 -47.15 33.24 23.12
N ASP A 706 -46.23 32.28 23.38
CA ASP A 706 -45.33 32.36 24.53
C ASP A 706 -44.59 33.71 24.53
N PRO A 707 -44.19 34.26 25.70
CA PRO A 707 -43.29 35.41 25.73
C PRO A 707 -42.08 35.13 24.84
N GLU A 708 -42.01 35.81 23.69
CA GLU A 708 -41.05 35.54 22.62
C GLU A 708 -39.63 35.71 23.15
N THR A 709 -38.98 34.63 23.59
CA THR A 709 -37.51 34.61 23.60
C THR A 709 -37.10 34.44 22.15
N THR A 710 -36.92 35.57 21.44
CA THR A 710 -36.63 35.57 20.01
C THR A 710 -35.18 35.13 19.80
N PHE A 711 -34.97 33.87 19.43
CA PHE A 711 -33.69 33.41 18.91
C PHE A 711 -33.47 34.06 17.54
N GLU A 712 -32.71 35.16 17.46
CA GLU A 712 -32.23 35.67 16.19
C GLU A 712 -31.24 34.65 15.63
N LEU A 713 -31.67 33.85 14.65
CA LEU A 713 -30.79 32.88 13.97
C LEU A 713 -29.72 33.57 13.09
N ASP A 714 -29.86 34.89 12.90
CA ASP A 714 -28.86 35.80 12.34
C ASP A 714 -27.91 36.39 13.40
N ALA A 715 -28.10 36.08 14.70
CA ALA A 715 -27.10 36.37 15.72
C ALA A 715 -25.82 35.62 15.36
N ASP A 716 -24.82 36.37 14.91
CA ASP A 716 -23.60 35.82 14.33
C ASP A 716 -22.75 35.23 15.46
N SER A 717 -22.98 33.94 15.76
CA SER A 717 -22.21 33.19 16.77
C SER A 717 -20.72 33.32 16.50
N PHE A 718 -19.92 33.22 17.57
CA PHE A 718 -18.48 33.30 17.44
C PHE A 718 -17.95 32.26 16.45
N LEU A 719 -18.51 31.03 16.46
CA LEU A 719 -18.16 29.98 15.50
C LEU A 719 -18.43 30.39 14.04
N ASN A 720 -19.61 30.92 13.72
CA ASN A 720 -19.96 31.29 12.35
C ASN A 720 -19.05 32.40 11.81
N ARG A 721 -18.70 33.38 12.66
CA ARG A 721 -17.74 34.45 12.33
C ARG A 721 -16.33 33.89 12.12
N ALA A 722 -15.89 32.99 13.00
CA ALA A 722 -14.59 32.34 12.92
C ALA A 722 -14.46 31.49 11.65
N ALA A 723 -15.47 30.68 11.32
CA ALA A 723 -15.46 29.79 10.17
C ALA A 723 -15.37 30.50 8.81
N ARG A 724 -15.86 31.74 8.73
CA ARG A 724 -15.70 32.60 7.53
C ARG A 724 -14.28 33.15 7.37
N SER A 725 -13.51 33.21 8.46
CA SER A 725 -12.24 33.96 8.52
C SER A 725 -11.01 33.08 8.74
N LEU A 726 -11.21 31.87 9.28
CA LEU A 726 -10.16 30.94 9.67
C LEU A 726 -10.28 29.63 8.89
N PRO A 727 -9.17 28.89 8.68
CA PRO A 727 -9.23 27.55 8.13
C PRO A 727 -10.01 26.61 9.05
N SER A 728 -10.77 25.68 8.47
CA SER A 728 -11.56 24.69 9.20
C SER A 728 -10.95 23.28 9.05
N THR A 729 -10.92 22.53 10.15
CA THR A 729 -10.57 21.10 10.19
C THR A 729 -11.75 20.33 10.77
N MET A 730 -12.24 19.31 10.07
CA MET A 730 -13.39 18.52 10.50
C MET A 730 -12.96 17.18 11.11
N LEU A 731 -13.56 16.83 12.25
CA LEU A 731 -13.41 15.50 12.86
C LEU A 731 -14.27 14.48 12.10
N GLY A 732 -13.68 13.33 11.75
CA GLY A 732 -14.27 12.38 10.81
C GLY A 732 -15.08 11.24 11.44
N TRP A 733 -14.56 10.57 12.46
CA TRP A 733 -15.16 9.36 13.03
C TRP A 733 -16.29 9.66 14.00
N HIS A 734 -17.39 8.92 13.93
CA HIS A 734 -18.51 9.00 14.86
C HIS A 734 -18.55 7.80 15.83
N TYR A 735 -18.42 8.08 17.13
CA TYR A 735 -18.30 7.06 18.19
C TYR A 735 -19.50 6.95 19.14
N ARG A 736 -20.45 7.90 19.08
CA ARG A 736 -21.54 8.02 20.06
C ARG A 736 -22.62 6.97 19.86
N SER A 737 -23.16 6.90 18.65
CA SER A 737 -24.25 6.00 18.31
C SER A 737 -23.71 4.59 18.16
N ARG A 738 -24.30 3.63 18.89
CA ARG A 738 -23.97 2.20 18.86
C ARG A 738 -24.58 1.45 17.68
N SER A 739 -25.43 2.12 16.91
CA SER A 739 -25.91 1.64 15.62
C SER A 739 -25.75 2.74 14.58
N GLU A 740 -25.31 2.35 13.39
CA GLU A 740 -25.16 3.21 12.21
C GLU A 740 -26.47 3.92 11.87
N ALA A 741 -27.61 3.22 12.02
CA ALA A 741 -28.94 3.74 11.72
C ALA A 741 -29.30 5.02 12.49
N LEU A 742 -28.75 5.23 13.68
CA LEU A 742 -29.04 6.42 14.50
C LEU A 742 -28.43 7.70 13.92
N ILE A 743 -27.30 7.60 13.21
CA ILE A 743 -26.55 8.75 12.71
C ILE A 743 -26.61 8.89 11.19
N SER A 744 -26.92 7.82 10.43
CA SER A 744 -26.95 7.82 8.96
C SER A 744 -27.77 8.97 8.37
N PHE A 745 -28.96 9.26 8.94
CA PHE A 745 -29.77 10.39 8.48
C PHE A 745 -29.07 11.72 8.68
N SER A 746 -28.54 11.99 9.88
CA SER A 746 -27.83 13.23 10.16
C SER A 746 -26.57 13.37 9.31
N ASN A 747 -25.83 12.27 9.10
CA ASN A 747 -24.66 12.22 8.23
C ASN A 747 -25.00 12.62 6.79
N ALA A 748 -26.06 12.05 6.22
CA ALA A 748 -26.53 12.36 4.87
C ALA A 748 -27.06 13.81 4.75
N ALA A 749 -27.95 14.22 5.66
CA ALA A 749 -28.67 15.49 5.57
C ALA A 749 -27.81 16.72 5.90
N PHE A 750 -26.89 16.61 6.88
CA PHE A 750 -26.17 17.78 7.42
C PHE A 750 -24.67 17.78 7.13
N TYR A 751 -24.05 16.61 6.96
CA TYR A 751 -22.59 16.44 6.81
C TYR A 751 -22.18 15.87 5.46
N GLY A 752 -23.12 15.72 4.51
CA GLY A 752 -22.85 15.27 3.14
C GLY A 752 -22.25 13.86 3.04
N GLY A 753 -22.47 13.01 4.05
CA GLY A 753 -21.92 11.65 4.11
C GLY A 753 -20.43 11.58 4.44
N GLN A 754 -19.83 12.67 4.95
CA GLN A 754 -18.40 12.74 5.25
C GLN A 754 -18.01 12.10 6.59
N LEU A 755 -18.97 11.85 7.50
CA LEU A 755 -18.67 11.16 8.75
C LEU A 755 -18.42 9.68 8.51
N LEU A 756 -17.37 9.16 9.12
CA LEU A 756 -17.06 7.74 9.18
C LEU A 756 -17.89 7.11 10.30
N THR A 757 -18.78 6.20 9.92
CA THR A 757 -19.69 5.47 10.81
C THR A 757 -19.31 4.00 10.85
N VAL A 758 -19.57 3.37 11.99
CA VAL A 758 -19.24 1.95 12.20
C VAL A 758 -20.45 1.09 11.83
N PRO A 759 -20.31 0.11 10.91
CA PRO A 759 -21.42 -0.76 10.50
C PRO A 759 -21.99 -1.60 11.65
N ASP A 760 -23.27 -1.96 11.54
CA ASP A 760 -23.98 -2.71 12.57
C ASP A 760 -23.61 -4.20 12.60
N VAL A 761 -23.35 -4.73 13.80
CA VAL A 761 -23.03 -6.16 14.06
C VAL A 761 -24.23 -7.08 13.78
N ALA A 762 -25.43 -6.53 13.62
CA ALA A 762 -26.62 -7.28 13.29
C ALA A 762 -27.24 -6.74 12.01
N ASN A 763 -27.65 -7.63 11.13
CA ASN A 763 -28.40 -7.26 9.94
C ASN A 763 -29.81 -6.80 10.33
N THR A 764 -30.31 -5.80 9.59
CA THR A 764 -31.66 -5.31 9.70
C THR A 764 -32.65 -6.39 9.27
N GLN A 765 -33.59 -6.73 10.16
CA GLN A 765 -34.64 -7.70 9.88
C GLN A 765 -35.94 -7.00 9.47
N ALA A 766 -36.66 -7.59 8.52
CA ALA A 766 -38.01 -7.16 8.17
C ALA A 766 -38.96 -7.39 9.36
N ARG A 767 -39.72 -6.36 9.72
CA ARG A 767 -40.58 -6.34 10.91
C ARG A 767 -41.93 -5.73 10.60
N LEU A 768 -42.92 -6.06 11.42
CA LEU A 768 -44.22 -5.42 11.34
C LEU A 768 -44.14 -3.95 11.81
N PRO A 769 -44.94 -3.05 11.19
CA PRO A 769 -45.11 -1.69 11.68
C PRO A 769 -45.63 -1.69 13.12
N ILE A 770 -45.12 -0.77 13.94
CA ILE A 770 -45.64 -0.55 15.29
C ILE A 770 -46.79 0.46 15.16
N VAL A 771 -48.00 -0.03 15.39
CA VAL A 771 -49.22 0.78 15.38
C VAL A 771 -49.87 0.67 16.74
N ALA A 772 -49.90 1.79 17.47
CA ALA A 772 -50.48 1.88 18.80
C ALA A 772 -51.92 2.39 18.71
N THR A 773 -52.84 1.62 19.27
CA THR A 773 -54.27 1.96 19.34
C THR A 773 -54.68 2.47 20.70
N ARG A 774 -53.90 2.14 21.75
CA ARG A 774 -54.08 2.57 23.13
C ARG A 774 -52.73 2.79 23.81
N ALA A 775 -52.72 3.47 24.96
CA ALA A 775 -51.50 3.76 25.72
C ALA A 775 -50.81 2.49 26.24
N GLU A 776 -51.57 1.45 26.60
CA GLU A 776 -51.06 0.20 27.17
C GLU A 776 -50.37 -0.71 26.14
N ASP A 777 -50.48 -0.38 24.85
CA ASP A 777 -49.72 -1.05 23.78
C ASP A 777 -48.21 -0.69 23.86
N ALA A 778 -47.83 0.30 24.68
CA ALA A 778 -46.44 0.69 24.93
C ALA A 778 -45.68 -0.37 25.73
N THR A 779 -44.60 -0.91 25.15
CA THR A 779 -43.78 -1.93 25.78
C THR A 779 -42.29 -1.66 25.55
N ALA A 780 -41.44 -2.01 26.53
CA ALA A 780 -39.99 -1.90 26.40
C ALA A 780 -39.46 -2.73 25.21
N ALA A 781 -40.09 -3.87 24.93
CA ALA A 781 -39.71 -4.73 23.81
C ALA A 781 -39.77 -4.00 22.45
N THR A 782 -40.77 -3.15 22.21
CA THR A 782 -40.88 -2.41 20.94
C THR A 782 -39.81 -1.33 20.79
N VAL A 783 -39.24 -0.85 21.91
CA VAL A 783 -38.12 0.10 21.94
C VAL A 783 -36.78 -0.61 21.72
N LEU A 784 -36.54 -1.68 22.47
CA LEU A 784 -35.22 -2.31 22.57
C LEU A 784 -34.93 -3.28 21.41
N ASP A 785 -35.94 -3.76 20.70
CA ASP A 785 -35.77 -4.67 19.55
C ASP A 785 -35.10 -3.98 18.35
N ARG A 786 -35.21 -2.65 18.21
CA ARG A 786 -34.69 -1.92 17.04
C ARG A 786 -33.94 -0.65 17.42
N PRO A 787 -32.88 -0.27 16.68
CA PRO A 787 -32.16 0.98 16.95
C PRO A 787 -33.02 2.22 16.72
N VAL A 788 -33.82 2.23 15.65
CA VAL A 788 -34.78 3.30 15.34
C VAL A 788 -36.18 2.71 15.24
N GLY A 789 -37.07 3.12 16.14
CA GLY A 789 -38.47 2.73 16.17
C GLY A 789 -39.38 3.89 15.76
N PHE A 790 -40.38 3.59 14.94
CA PHE A 790 -41.45 4.51 14.57
C PHE A 790 -42.78 3.95 15.07
N HIS A 791 -43.35 4.60 16.09
CA HIS A 791 -44.57 4.20 16.78
C HIS A 791 -45.71 5.10 16.29
N LEU A 792 -46.51 4.58 15.36
CA LEU A 792 -47.63 5.31 14.80
C LEU A 792 -48.86 5.20 15.71
N MET A 793 -49.34 6.32 16.22
CA MET A 793 -50.58 6.37 16.99
C MET A 793 -51.78 6.60 16.07
N THR A 794 -52.80 5.75 16.18
CA THR A 794 -54.03 5.87 15.35
C THR A 794 -55.05 6.86 15.92
N HIS A 795 -54.79 7.39 17.11
CA HIS A 795 -55.63 8.32 17.85
C HIS A 795 -54.74 9.36 18.54
N GLY A 796 -55.33 10.51 18.88
CA GLY A 796 -54.62 11.67 19.41
C GLY A 796 -54.93 12.89 18.57
N ALA A 797 -55.45 13.93 19.23
CA ALA A 797 -55.76 15.19 18.59
C ALA A 797 -54.72 16.23 19.01
N TYR A 798 -54.21 16.97 18.03
CA TYR A 798 -53.34 18.11 18.30
C TYR A 798 -54.21 19.31 18.73
N ASP A 799 -54.16 19.66 20.02
CA ASP A 799 -54.90 20.78 20.58
C ASP A 799 -53.99 21.63 21.46
N LYS A 800 -54.06 22.97 21.30
CA LYS A 800 -53.26 23.93 22.08
C LYS A 800 -51.76 23.57 22.21
N ARG A 801 -51.13 23.14 21.10
CA ARG A 801 -49.72 22.72 21.05
C ARG A 801 -49.39 21.46 21.86
N LYS A 802 -50.40 20.66 22.21
CA LYS A 802 -50.34 19.43 22.98
C LYS A 802 -50.97 18.26 22.25
N ASN A 803 -50.55 17.07 22.61
CA ASN A 803 -51.16 15.81 22.22
C ASN A 803 -51.17 14.88 23.43
N PRO A 804 -52.27 14.88 24.21
CA PRO A 804 -52.36 14.09 25.44
C PRO A 804 -52.23 12.58 25.20
N ALA A 805 -52.73 12.08 24.06
CA ALA A 805 -52.63 10.66 23.72
C ALA A 805 -51.17 10.22 23.51
N GLU A 806 -50.37 11.05 22.81
CA GLU A 806 -48.93 10.80 22.70
C GLU A 806 -48.23 10.86 24.06
N ALA A 807 -48.60 11.82 24.91
CA ALA A 807 -48.00 11.98 26.24
C ALA A 807 -48.28 10.77 27.15
N GLU A 808 -49.53 10.28 27.16
CA GLU A 808 -49.94 9.09 27.89
C GLU A 808 -49.18 7.85 27.39
N TYR A 809 -49.11 7.63 26.07
CA TYR A 809 -48.36 6.51 25.49
C TYR A 809 -46.87 6.54 25.85
N VAL A 810 -46.25 7.73 25.84
CA VAL A 810 -44.84 7.90 26.24
C VAL A 810 -44.65 7.61 27.73
N ALA A 811 -45.57 8.04 28.60
CA ALA A 811 -45.50 7.73 30.04
C ALA A 811 -45.55 6.21 30.30
N HIS A 812 -46.43 5.50 29.59
CA HIS A 812 -46.48 4.04 29.64
C HIS A 812 -45.20 3.37 29.10
N LEU A 813 -44.58 3.95 28.07
CA LEU A 813 -43.30 3.47 27.53
C LEU A 813 -42.17 3.61 28.54
N VAL A 814 -42.07 4.78 29.20
CA VAL A 814 -41.11 5.04 30.29
C VAL A 814 -41.34 4.06 31.44
N ARG A 815 -42.59 3.86 31.88
CA ARG A 815 -42.92 2.85 32.89
C ARG A 815 -42.42 1.47 32.50
N SER A 816 -42.72 1.04 31.26
CA SER A 816 -42.29 -0.29 30.81
C SER A 816 -40.77 -0.42 30.79
N LEU A 817 -40.02 0.61 30.42
CA LEU A 817 -38.55 0.60 30.41
C LEU A 817 -37.95 0.54 31.82
N LEU A 818 -38.55 1.24 32.81
CA LEU A 818 -38.09 1.21 34.20
C LEU A 818 -38.41 -0.12 34.91
N VAL A 819 -39.50 -0.79 34.52
CA VAL A 819 -39.87 -2.12 35.04
C VAL A 819 -38.96 -3.22 34.48
N ASP A 820 -38.46 -3.07 33.25
CA ASP A 820 -37.59 -4.04 32.57
C ASP A 820 -36.17 -4.10 33.18
N GLU A 821 -35.78 -3.13 34.02
CA GLU A 821 -34.50 -3.07 34.76
C GLU A 821 -33.23 -3.19 33.89
N ASN A 822 -33.31 -2.83 32.61
CA ASN A 822 -32.18 -2.83 31.67
C ASN A 822 -31.06 -1.80 32.00
N LYS A 823 -31.29 -0.92 32.99
CA LYS A 823 -30.38 0.15 33.42
C LYS A 823 -29.98 1.14 32.31
N LEU A 824 -30.71 1.21 31.20
CA LEU A 824 -30.44 2.19 30.16
C LEU A 824 -30.91 3.58 30.57
N SER A 825 -30.09 4.59 30.33
CA SER A 825 -30.47 5.98 30.59
C SER A 825 -31.54 6.45 29.60
N ILE A 826 -32.56 7.17 30.08
CA ILE A 826 -33.75 7.56 29.29
C ILE A 826 -33.81 9.08 29.12
N GLY A 827 -34.13 9.56 27.93
CA GLY A 827 -34.44 10.97 27.66
C GLY A 827 -35.71 11.09 26.84
N VAL A 828 -36.64 11.94 27.27
CA VAL A 828 -37.87 12.25 26.56
C VAL A 828 -37.76 13.65 25.99
N VAL A 829 -37.96 13.78 24.67
CA VAL A 829 -37.85 15.04 23.95
C VAL A 829 -39.19 15.42 23.35
N ALA A 830 -39.68 16.58 23.75
CA ALA A 830 -40.92 17.16 23.27
C ALA A 830 -40.66 18.21 22.16
N PHE A 831 -41.53 18.28 21.17
CA PHE A 831 -41.42 19.27 20.09
C PHE A 831 -41.82 20.70 20.52
N SER A 832 -42.52 20.84 21.65
CA SER A 832 -42.93 22.12 22.23
C SER A 832 -42.82 22.07 23.76
N GLU A 833 -42.73 23.23 24.41
CA GLU A 833 -42.80 23.33 25.88
C GLU A 833 -44.17 22.90 26.42
N ALA A 834 -45.25 23.25 25.73
CA ALA A 834 -46.60 22.80 26.07
C ALA A 834 -46.71 21.26 26.10
N GLN A 835 -46.07 20.58 25.14
CA GLN A 835 -46.02 19.10 25.13
C GLN A 835 -45.09 18.55 26.20
N GLN A 836 -43.99 19.24 26.54
CA GLN A 836 -43.12 18.85 27.66
C GLN A 836 -43.92 18.80 28.97
N GLY A 837 -44.67 19.86 29.28
CA GLY A 837 -45.51 19.88 30.48
C GLY A 837 -46.62 18.82 30.46
N GLU A 838 -47.15 18.49 29.28
CA GLU A 838 -48.12 17.39 29.13
C GLU A 838 -47.50 16.02 29.41
N LEU A 839 -46.26 15.78 28.96
CA LEU A 839 -45.50 14.56 29.24
C LEU A 839 -45.18 14.41 30.73
N GLU A 840 -44.76 15.49 31.38
CA GLU A 840 -44.52 15.52 32.83
C GLU A 840 -45.81 15.22 33.60
N THR A 841 -46.93 15.85 33.22
CA THR A 841 -48.25 15.59 33.81
C THR A 841 -48.68 14.14 33.64
N ALA A 842 -48.46 13.54 32.45
CA ALA A 842 -48.78 12.14 32.19
C ALA A 842 -47.93 11.17 33.04
N LEU A 843 -46.64 11.43 33.20
CA LEU A 843 -45.74 10.66 34.08
C LEU A 843 -46.18 10.75 35.55
N GLU A 844 -46.51 11.95 36.03
CA GLU A 844 -46.99 12.16 37.40
C GLU A 844 -48.33 11.47 37.65
N THR A 845 -49.23 11.52 36.68
CA THR A 845 -50.55 10.87 36.75
C THR A 845 -50.38 9.36 36.89
N LEU A 846 -49.55 8.75 36.03
CA LEU A 846 -49.25 7.32 36.09
C LEU A 846 -48.54 6.93 37.40
N ALA A 847 -47.64 7.78 37.91
CA ALA A 847 -46.98 7.58 39.20
C ALA A 847 -47.95 7.70 40.40
N ASN A 848 -49.04 8.47 40.28
CA ASN A 848 -50.08 8.52 41.31
C ASN A 848 -50.91 7.22 41.36
N GLU A 849 -51.10 6.57 40.22
CA GLU A 849 -51.87 5.34 40.10
C GLU A 849 -51.06 4.08 40.45
N ASP A 850 -49.74 4.12 40.23
CA ASP A 850 -48.81 3.00 40.44
C ASP A 850 -47.66 3.39 41.40
N PRO A 851 -47.75 3.00 42.70
CA PRO A 851 -46.71 3.30 43.68
C PRO A 851 -45.33 2.69 43.39
N ASP A 852 -45.26 1.54 42.70
CA ASP A 852 -43.97 0.92 42.34
C ASP A 852 -43.29 1.74 41.24
N PHE A 853 -44.06 2.13 40.22
CA PHE A 853 -43.57 3.02 39.18
C PHE A 853 -43.08 4.36 39.74
N ARG A 854 -43.79 4.95 40.71
CA ARG A 854 -43.34 6.18 41.39
C ARG A 854 -41.94 6.05 41.97
N ALA A 855 -41.70 5.00 42.76
CA ALA A 855 -40.41 4.81 43.41
C ALA A 855 -39.27 4.64 42.38
N ARG A 856 -39.54 3.93 41.27
CA ARG A 856 -38.58 3.77 40.16
C ARG A 856 -38.32 5.08 39.42
N LEU A 857 -39.38 5.86 39.18
CA LEU A 857 -39.30 7.15 38.49
C LEU A 857 -38.47 8.15 39.30
N GLU A 858 -38.74 8.29 40.60
CA GLU A 858 -37.97 9.15 41.51
C GLU A 858 -36.48 8.76 41.55
N ALA A 859 -36.19 7.46 41.66
CA ALA A 859 -34.81 6.97 41.64
C ALA A 859 -34.11 7.25 40.30
N GLU A 860 -34.82 7.14 39.17
CA GLU A 860 -34.23 7.43 37.85
C GLU A 860 -34.03 8.94 37.64
N TRP A 861 -34.83 9.83 38.21
CA TRP A 861 -34.61 11.28 38.13
C TRP A 861 -33.30 11.72 38.81
N GLU A 862 -32.96 11.09 39.94
CA GLU A 862 -31.77 11.43 40.74
C GLU A 862 -30.55 10.58 40.41
N ARG A 863 -30.62 9.73 39.37
CA ARG A 863 -29.56 8.78 39.04
C ARG A 863 -28.26 9.49 38.63
N GLU A 864 -27.20 9.21 39.37
CA GLU A 864 -25.84 9.63 39.08
C GLU A 864 -24.92 8.45 38.76
N GLU A 865 -24.07 8.62 37.75
CA GLU A 865 -22.97 7.70 37.43
C GLU A 865 -21.68 8.52 37.33
N ASP A 866 -20.61 8.05 38.01
CA ASP A 866 -19.31 8.74 38.07
C ASP A 866 -19.39 10.23 38.49
N GLY A 867 -20.38 10.58 39.32
CA GLY A 867 -20.62 11.95 39.79
C GLY A 867 -21.29 12.86 38.75
N GLN A 868 -21.90 12.29 37.70
CA GLN A 868 -22.67 13.01 36.69
C GLN A 868 -24.14 12.55 36.71
N LEU A 869 -25.07 13.51 36.61
CA LEU A 869 -26.51 13.23 36.52
C LEU A 869 -26.87 12.59 35.16
N VAL A 870 -27.09 11.28 35.15
CA VAL A 870 -27.45 10.49 33.96
C VAL A 870 -28.91 10.05 33.95
N GLY A 871 -29.68 10.47 34.95
CA GLY A 871 -31.08 10.15 35.14
C GLY A 871 -32.04 10.61 34.03
N LEU A 872 -33.31 10.26 34.19
CA LEU A 872 -34.38 10.63 33.27
C LEU A 872 -34.38 12.16 33.07
N PHE A 873 -34.57 12.60 31.83
CA PHE A 873 -34.96 13.98 31.56
C PHE A 873 -36.19 14.03 30.67
N VAL A 874 -36.99 15.08 30.84
CA VAL A 874 -38.04 15.48 29.91
C VAL A 874 -37.74 16.93 29.50
N LYS A 875 -37.45 17.16 28.21
CA LYS A 875 -37.01 18.48 27.72
C LYS A 875 -37.61 18.79 26.35
N ASN A 876 -37.81 20.06 26.04
CA ASN A 876 -38.17 20.50 24.70
C ASN A 876 -36.96 20.58 23.74
N LEU A 877 -37.22 20.79 22.44
CA LEU A 877 -36.18 20.92 21.39
C LEU A 877 -35.12 22.00 21.69
N GLU A 878 -35.46 23.02 22.47
CA GLU A 878 -34.58 24.15 22.75
C GLU A 878 -33.58 23.83 23.87
N ASN A 879 -33.98 22.99 24.82
CA ASN A 879 -33.25 22.74 26.06
C ASN A 879 -32.44 21.44 26.06
N VAL A 880 -32.57 20.60 25.03
CA VAL A 880 -31.93 19.26 24.96
C VAL A 880 -30.46 19.29 24.49
N GLN A 881 -29.94 20.44 24.08
CA GLN A 881 -28.58 20.53 23.54
C GLN A 881 -27.53 20.21 24.62
N GLY A 882 -26.66 19.24 24.32
CA GLY A 882 -25.60 18.79 25.21
C GLY A 882 -25.99 17.55 26.01
N ASP A 883 -27.28 17.25 26.12
CA ASP A 883 -27.75 16.00 26.73
C ASP A 883 -27.67 14.83 25.75
N GLU A 884 -27.55 13.63 26.30
CA GLU A 884 -27.50 12.38 25.56
C GLU A 884 -27.93 11.22 26.45
N ARG A 885 -28.64 10.23 25.88
CA ARG A 885 -29.17 9.09 26.63
C ARG A 885 -29.08 7.81 25.79
N ASP A 886 -29.07 6.66 26.46
CA ASP A 886 -29.09 5.37 25.77
C ASP A 886 -30.37 5.23 24.95
N VAL A 887 -31.51 5.62 25.53
CA VAL A 887 -32.82 5.65 24.89
C VAL A 887 -33.30 7.10 24.80
N VAL A 888 -33.63 7.55 23.59
CA VAL A 888 -34.31 8.84 23.38
C VAL A 888 -35.69 8.59 22.79
N ILE A 889 -36.72 9.10 23.47
CA ILE A 889 -38.12 9.04 23.03
C ILE A 889 -38.53 10.43 22.55
N LEU A 890 -38.95 10.51 21.30
CA LEU A 890 -39.33 11.74 20.62
C LEU A 890 -40.85 11.81 20.48
N SER A 891 -41.50 12.75 21.17
CA SER A 891 -42.93 13.03 20.96
C SER A 891 -43.08 14.15 19.94
N VAL A 892 -43.59 13.80 18.75
CA VAL A 892 -43.76 14.72 17.61
C VAL A 892 -44.89 15.71 17.88
N CYS A 893 -45.92 15.31 18.63
CA CYS A 893 -47.11 16.06 19.03
C CYS A 893 -48.04 16.46 17.88
N TYR A 894 -47.50 16.86 16.73
CA TYR A 894 -48.28 17.39 15.61
C TYR A 894 -49.19 16.35 14.97
N GLY A 895 -50.41 16.77 14.70
CA GLY A 895 -51.41 15.94 14.04
C GLY A 895 -52.67 16.73 13.66
N PRO A 896 -53.71 16.03 13.19
CA PRO A 896 -55.02 16.63 12.97
C PRO A 896 -55.60 17.21 14.27
N GLY A 897 -56.25 18.36 14.18
CA GLY A 897 -56.93 18.94 15.35
C GLY A 897 -58.27 18.24 15.64
N PRO A 898 -58.90 18.52 16.79
CA PRO A 898 -60.15 17.86 17.20
C PRO A 898 -61.33 18.02 16.23
N LYS A 899 -61.33 19.09 15.41
CA LYS A 899 -62.45 19.48 14.53
C LYS A 899 -62.02 19.96 13.13
N GLY A 900 -60.78 19.74 12.69
CA GLY A 900 -60.29 20.33 11.44
C GLY A 900 -59.04 19.70 10.85
N PRO A 901 -58.67 20.09 9.61
CA PRO A 901 -57.50 19.57 8.93
C PRO A 901 -56.20 19.93 9.68
N MET A 902 -55.17 19.12 9.50
CA MET A 902 -53.85 19.33 10.09
C MET A 902 -53.26 20.67 9.63
N ARG A 903 -52.78 21.49 10.57
CA ARG A 903 -52.10 22.76 10.28
C ARG A 903 -50.63 22.50 9.95
N MET A 904 -50.15 23.10 8.86
CA MET A 904 -48.73 23.02 8.44
C MET A 904 -47.86 24.08 9.13
N ASN A 905 -48.06 24.25 10.45
CA ASN A 905 -47.29 25.14 11.30
C ASN A 905 -46.75 24.35 12.50
N PHE A 906 -45.47 24.02 12.43
CA PHE A 906 -44.68 23.25 13.38
C PHE A 906 -43.85 24.17 14.30
N GLY A 907 -44.33 25.39 14.55
CA GLY A 907 -43.72 26.33 15.48
C GLY A 907 -42.24 26.60 15.17
N PRO A 908 -41.31 26.36 16.11
CA PRO A 908 -39.87 26.59 15.91
C PRO A 908 -39.25 25.86 14.72
N ILE A 909 -39.82 24.73 14.29
CA ILE A 909 -39.32 23.96 13.13
C ILE A 909 -39.58 24.70 11.81
N ASN A 910 -40.67 25.47 11.72
CA ASN A 910 -40.95 26.26 10.52
C ASN A 910 -40.15 27.56 10.43
N LYS A 911 -39.49 28.00 11.51
CA LYS A 911 -38.61 29.17 11.49
C LYS A 911 -37.30 28.85 10.76
N SER A 912 -36.55 29.88 10.36
CA SER A 912 -35.21 29.73 9.76
C SER A 912 -34.32 28.87 10.68
N GLY A 913 -33.48 27.99 10.14
CA GLY A 913 -32.63 27.10 10.93
C GLY A 913 -33.37 26.03 11.76
N GLY A 914 -34.68 25.82 11.53
CA GLY A 914 -35.45 24.76 12.17
C GLY A 914 -34.87 23.36 11.93
N GLU A 915 -34.18 23.13 10.81
CA GLU A 915 -33.44 21.91 10.52
C GLU A 915 -32.28 21.65 11.49
N ARG A 916 -31.67 22.70 12.06
CA ARG A 916 -30.60 22.55 13.06
C ARG A 916 -31.12 22.06 14.41
N ARG A 917 -32.33 22.48 14.80
CA ARG A 917 -33.05 21.95 15.99
C ARG A 917 -33.29 20.45 15.84
N LEU A 918 -33.70 20.03 14.64
CA LEU A 918 -33.92 18.62 14.33
C LEU A 918 -32.60 17.82 14.34
N ASN A 919 -31.53 18.32 13.72
CA ASN A 919 -30.21 17.67 13.77
C ASN A 919 -29.71 17.45 15.20
N VAL A 920 -29.92 18.46 16.07
CA VAL A 920 -29.60 18.36 17.49
C VAL A 920 -30.30 17.15 18.08
N VAL A 921 -31.59 16.93 17.84
CA VAL A 921 -32.34 15.85 18.48
C VAL A 921 -32.08 14.48 17.87
N PHE A 922 -31.97 14.39 16.54
CA PHE A 922 -31.71 13.13 15.84
C PHE A 922 -30.38 12.47 16.26
N SER A 923 -29.44 13.26 16.80
CA SER A 923 -28.13 12.79 17.25
C SER A 923 -27.99 12.57 18.77
N ARG A 924 -29.08 12.60 19.55
CA ARG A 924 -29.05 12.46 21.03
C ARG A 924 -29.01 11.02 21.53
N ALA A 925 -29.50 10.06 20.74
CA ALA A 925 -29.57 8.66 21.13
C ALA A 925 -28.22 7.96 20.99
N LYS A 926 -27.80 7.23 22.04
CA LYS A 926 -26.63 6.35 21.98
C LYS A 926 -26.99 4.94 21.49
N ARG A 927 -28.16 4.39 21.83
CA ARG A 927 -28.54 3.01 21.47
C ARG A 927 -29.88 2.88 20.77
N HIS A 928 -30.91 3.56 21.28
CA HIS A 928 -32.28 3.47 20.76
C HIS A 928 -32.91 4.85 20.61
N MET A 929 -33.57 5.08 19.47
CA MET A 929 -34.37 6.25 19.17
C MET A 929 -35.79 5.80 18.88
N VAL A 930 -36.77 6.36 19.58
CA VAL A 930 -38.19 6.07 19.37
C VAL A 930 -38.88 7.34 18.93
N VAL A 931 -39.53 7.31 17.78
CA VAL A 931 -40.36 8.40 17.29
C VAL A 931 -41.83 8.04 17.51
N VAL A 932 -42.48 8.73 18.44
CA VAL A 932 -43.92 8.62 18.71
C VAL A 932 -44.63 9.74 17.94
N SER A 933 -45.53 9.35 17.05
CA SER A 933 -46.19 10.30 16.16
C SER A 933 -47.61 9.84 15.79
N THR A 934 -48.54 10.78 15.73
CA THR A 934 -49.88 10.59 15.15
C THR A 934 -49.93 10.76 13.62
N ILE A 935 -48.83 11.18 13.00
CA ILE A 935 -48.73 11.42 11.54
C ILE A 935 -47.56 10.67 10.91
N ARG A 936 -47.70 10.38 9.61
CA ARG A 936 -46.59 9.91 8.76
C ARG A 936 -45.94 11.08 8.03
N GLY A 937 -44.71 10.88 7.53
CA GLY A 937 -44.00 11.91 6.77
C GLY A 937 -44.79 12.44 5.57
N ASP A 938 -45.59 11.60 4.91
CA ASP A 938 -46.43 11.99 3.76
C ASP A 938 -47.54 12.99 4.10
N ALA A 939 -47.90 13.12 5.38
CA ALA A 939 -48.86 14.13 5.82
C ALA A 939 -48.29 15.56 5.76
N ILE A 940 -46.96 15.71 5.72
CA ILE A 940 -46.29 17.01 5.70
C ILE A 940 -46.20 17.52 4.25
N THR A 941 -46.90 18.63 3.96
CA THR A 941 -47.02 19.20 2.61
C THR A 941 -46.28 20.53 2.40
N ASN A 942 -45.81 21.19 3.46
CA ASN A 942 -45.03 22.43 3.40
C ASN A 942 -43.51 22.17 3.24
N ASP A 943 -43.12 21.25 2.35
CA ASP A 943 -41.73 20.83 2.14
C ASP A 943 -40.85 21.82 1.36
N TYR A 944 -41.37 23.02 1.06
CA TYR A 944 -40.58 24.18 0.66
C TYR A 944 -39.81 24.80 1.84
N ASN A 945 -40.23 24.53 3.08
CA ASN A 945 -39.53 24.96 4.29
C ASN A 945 -38.46 23.91 4.67
N ASP A 946 -37.21 24.33 4.87
CA ASP A 946 -36.08 23.42 5.15
C ASP A 946 -36.33 22.53 6.39
N GLY A 947 -36.85 23.11 7.48
CA GLY A 947 -37.15 22.38 8.71
C GLY A 947 -38.28 21.36 8.53
N ALA A 948 -39.39 21.75 7.90
CA ALA A 948 -40.50 20.83 7.60
C ALA A 948 -40.09 19.72 6.62
N ALA A 949 -39.29 20.04 5.60
CA ALA A 949 -38.74 19.08 4.66
C ALA A 949 -37.78 18.10 5.32
N CYS A 950 -37.00 18.55 6.31
CA CYS A 950 -36.13 17.71 7.12
C CYS A 950 -36.95 16.76 8.01
N LEU A 951 -37.97 17.26 8.71
CA LEU A 951 -38.87 16.44 9.53
C LEU A 951 -39.56 15.37 8.68
N LYS A 952 -40.13 15.75 7.53
CA LYS A 952 -40.75 14.83 6.57
C LYS A 952 -39.83 13.67 6.18
N ARG A 953 -38.59 13.99 5.78
CA ARG A 953 -37.59 12.99 5.40
C ARG A 953 -37.20 12.11 6.59
N TYR A 954 -37.05 12.67 7.78
CA TYR A 954 -36.70 11.88 8.96
C TYR A 954 -37.82 10.91 9.37
N LEU A 955 -39.09 11.32 9.33
CA LEU A 955 -40.21 10.43 9.64
C LEU A 955 -40.27 9.25 8.65
N ARG A 956 -40.07 9.50 7.35
CA ARG A 956 -39.98 8.44 6.33
C ARG A 956 -38.80 7.49 6.59
N TYR A 957 -37.64 8.05 6.94
CA TYR A 957 -36.46 7.27 7.29
C TYR A 957 -36.69 6.41 8.54
N ALA A 958 -37.23 6.98 9.61
CA ALA A 958 -37.53 6.28 10.86
C ALA A 958 -38.58 5.17 10.64
N GLU A 959 -39.61 5.42 9.83
CA GLU A 959 -40.60 4.42 9.46
C GLU A 959 -39.98 3.25 8.67
N ALA A 960 -39.16 3.55 7.65
CA ALA A 960 -38.46 2.55 6.85
C ALA A 960 -37.48 1.71 7.70
N MET A 961 -36.68 2.35 8.55
CA MET A 961 -35.78 1.65 9.48
C MET A 961 -36.54 0.81 10.51
N SER A 962 -37.69 1.31 11.01
CA SER A 962 -38.52 0.59 11.97
C SER A 962 -39.03 -0.74 11.42
N VAL A 963 -39.47 -0.77 10.15
CA VAL A 963 -39.96 -2.00 9.50
C VAL A 963 -38.85 -2.82 8.84
N GLY A 964 -37.61 -2.33 8.82
CA GLY A 964 -36.46 -2.97 8.21
C GLY A 964 -36.41 -2.90 6.68
N ASP A 965 -37.06 -1.90 6.06
CA ASP A 965 -36.97 -1.63 4.62
C ASP A 965 -35.72 -0.79 4.31
N THR A 966 -34.59 -1.49 4.18
CA THR A 966 -33.28 -0.87 3.89
C THR A 966 -33.25 -0.13 2.56
N ALA A 967 -34.02 -0.58 1.56
CA ALA A 967 -34.10 0.07 0.25
C ALA A 967 -34.82 1.42 0.33
N ALA A 968 -35.94 1.50 1.06
CA ALA A 968 -36.64 2.76 1.29
C ALA A 968 -35.83 3.72 2.17
N ALA A 969 -35.17 3.21 3.22
CA ALA A 969 -34.28 4.01 4.05
C ALA A 969 -33.15 4.62 3.20
N ARG A 970 -32.51 3.81 2.33
CA ARG A 970 -31.42 4.28 1.47
C ARG A 970 -31.87 5.35 0.48
N ARG A 971 -33.01 5.17 -0.19
CA ARG A 971 -33.60 6.22 -1.06
C ARG A 971 -33.80 7.53 -0.31
N THR A 972 -34.29 7.46 0.93
CA THR A 972 -34.50 8.65 1.77
C THR A 972 -33.18 9.34 2.12
N LEU A 973 -32.11 8.58 2.40
CA LEU A 973 -30.78 9.13 2.65
C LEU A 973 -30.20 9.80 1.39
N ASP A 974 -30.35 9.18 0.22
CA ASP A 974 -29.89 9.73 -1.04
C ASP A 974 -30.65 11.04 -1.38
N GLU A 975 -31.97 11.09 -1.13
CA GLU A 975 -32.79 12.31 -1.23
C GLU A 975 -32.40 13.41 -0.22
N ALA A 976 -31.94 13.02 0.97
CA ALA A 976 -31.47 13.96 1.99
C ALA A 976 -30.09 14.55 1.64
N THR A 977 -29.29 13.82 0.87
CA THR A 977 -27.93 14.24 0.49
C THR A 977 -28.00 15.26 -0.65
N ARG A 978 -27.69 16.54 -0.37
CA ARG A 978 -27.70 17.62 -1.38
C ARG A 978 -26.65 17.47 -2.50
N ARG A 979 -25.77 16.45 -2.44
CA ARG A 979 -24.82 16.06 -3.48
C ARG A 979 -25.11 14.62 -3.90
N PRO A 980 -25.26 14.32 -5.20
CA PRO A 980 -25.37 12.93 -5.65
C PRO A 980 -24.09 12.18 -5.24
N ARG A 981 -24.22 11.11 -4.45
CA ARG A 981 -23.12 10.14 -4.29
C ARG A 981 -22.86 9.62 -5.70
N THR A 982 -21.72 9.94 -6.28
CA THR A 982 -21.28 9.23 -7.48
C THR A 982 -21.08 7.79 -7.01
N PRO A 983 -21.85 6.79 -7.49
CA PRO A 983 -21.48 5.42 -7.22
C PRO A 983 -20.13 5.23 -7.91
N THR A 984 -19.06 5.23 -7.14
CA THR A 984 -17.80 4.65 -7.60
C THR A 984 -18.16 3.21 -7.91
N LEU A 985 -18.25 2.89 -9.20
CA LEU A 985 -18.28 1.52 -9.68
C LEU A 985 -16.92 0.92 -9.32
N THR A 986 -16.73 0.56 -8.06
CA THR A 986 -15.58 -0.21 -7.62
C THR A 986 -15.71 -1.55 -8.31
N ARG A 987 -14.77 -1.89 -9.20
CA ARG A 987 -14.67 -3.27 -9.69
C ARG A 987 -14.60 -4.18 -8.45
N PRO A 988 -15.38 -5.27 -8.40
CA PRO A 988 -15.32 -6.19 -7.27
C PRO A 988 -13.88 -6.73 -7.15
N ASP A 989 -13.32 -6.69 -5.94
CA ASP A 989 -11.97 -7.19 -5.68
C ASP A 989 -11.99 -8.74 -5.78
N PRO A 990 -11.19 -9.35 -6.68
CA PRO A 990 -11.09 -10.80 -6.78
C PRO A 990 -10.83 -11.55 -5.49
N VAL A 991 -10.02 -10.99 -4.58
CA VAL A 991 -9.69 -11.63 -3.30
C VAL A 991 -10.91 -11.62 -2.39
N LEU A 992 -11.63 -10.50 -2.34
CA LEU A 992 -12.90 -10.38 -1.63
C LEU A 992 -13.89 -11.44 -2.11
N GLU A 993 -14.08 -11.55 -3.42
CA GLU A 993 -15.06 -12.48 -3.99
C GLU A 993 -14.68 -13.95 -3.80
N ASP A 994 -13.40 -14.31 -3.93
CA ASP A 994 -12.95 -15.70 -3.69
C ASP A 994 -13.07 -16.08 -2.21
N VAL A 995 -12.75 -15.17 -1.28
CA VAL A 995 -12.97 -15.40 0.16
C VAL A 995 -14.46 -15.55 0.47
N ALA A 996 -15.30 -14.66 -0.07
CA ALA A 996 -16.74 -14.72 0.13
C ALA A 996 -17.33 -16.04 -0.41
N THR A 997 -16.98 -16.40 -1.64
CA THR A 997 -17.43 -17.64 -2.29
C THR A 997 -16.95 -18.88 -1.53
N ALA A 998 -15.70 -18.87 -1.02
CA ALA A 998 -15.17 -19.97 -0.22
C ALA A 998 -15.93 -20.16 1.10
N LEU A 999 -16.41 -19.09 1.74
CA LEU A 999 -17.22 -19.16 2.95
C LEU A 999 -18.69 -19.50 2.65
N GLU A 1000 -19.25 -18.98 1.57
CA GLU A 1000 -20.61 -19.30 1.10
C GLU A 1000 -20.72 -20.79 0.72
N ALA A 1001 -19.68 -21.38 0.15
CA ALA A 1001 -19.60 -22.82 -0.14
C ALA A 1001 -19.71 -23.71 1.12
N GLU A 1002 -19.37 -23.19 2.30
CA GLU A 1002 -19.51 -23.86 3.59
C GLU A 1002 -20.90 -23.62 4.23
N GLY A 1003 -21.83 -23.02 3.47
CA GLY A 1003 -23.20 -22.75 3.90
C GLY A 1003 -23.37 -21.49 4.74
N LEU A 1004 -22.41 -20.56 4.72
CA LEU A 1004 -22.48 -19.28 5.43
C LEU A 1004 -23.11 -18.20 4.56
N THR A 1005 -23.63 -17.14 5.19
CA THR A 1005 -24.05 -15.92 4.46
C THR A 1005 -23.00 -14.83 4.65
N VAL A 1006 -22.53 -14.26 3.54
CA VAL A 1006 -21.45 -13.26 3.53
C VAL A 1006 -21.93 -11.99 2.84
N ASP A 1007 -22.00 -10.91 3.61
CA ASP A 1007 -22.32 -9.58 3.08
C ASP A 1007 -21.01 -8.84 2.79
N ARG A 1008 -20.94 -8.21 1.62
CA ARG A 1008 -19.74 -7.57 1.07
C ARG A 1008 -19.81 -6.06 1.29
N ASP A 1009 -18.70 -5.42 1.62
CA ASP A 1009 -18.57 -3.96 1.77
C ASP A 1009 -19.68 -3.33 2.63
N LEU A 1010 -19.97 -3.97 3.77
CA LEU A 1010 -21.05 -3.60 4.69
C LEU A 1010 -20.78 -2.24 5.33
N GLY A 1011 -21.73 -1.30 5.22
CA GLY A 1011 -21.69 0.03 5.82
C GLY A 1011 -22.27 1.13 4.94
N ASP A 1012 -22.77 2.20 5.53
CA ASP A 1012 -23.36 3.35 4.82
C ASP A 1012 -22.37 4.50 4.58
N SER A 1013 -21.27 4.58 5.33
CA SER A 1013 -20.21 5.60 5.15
C SER A 1013 -19.10 5.18 4.17
N ALA A 1014 -18.01 5.95 4.15
CA ALA A 1014 -16.77 5.60 3.43
C ALA A 1014 -15.99 4.48 4.13
N PHE A 1015 -16.11 4.34 5.45
CA PHE A 1015 -15.60 3.18 6.16
C PHE A 1015 -16.60 2.01 6.02
N ARG A 1016 -16.11 0.87 5.55
CA ARG A 1016 -16.91 -0.34 5.31
C ARG A 1016 -16.18 -1.55 5.86
N CYS A 1017 -16.95 -2.51 6.35
CA CYS A 1017 -16.45 -3.85 6.65
C CYS A 1017 -16.38 -4.63 5.34
N ASP A 1018 -15.17 -5.07 4.98
CA ASP A 1018 -14.90 -5.75 3.72
C ASP A 1018 -15.78 -6.99 3.51
N LEU A 1019 -15.85 -7.88 4.52
CA LEU A 1019 -16.77 -9.01 4.56
C LEU A 1019 -17.37 -9.18 5.96
N ALA A 1020 -18.68 -9.27 6.05
CA ALA A 1020 -19.42 -9.57 7.27
C ALA A 1020 -20.07 -10.95 7.16
N VAL A 1021 -19.67 -11.87 8.04
CA VAL A 1021 -20.05 -13.30 7.96
C VAL A 1021 -21.04 -13.66 9.04
N ARG A 1022 -22.16 -14.29 8.67
CA ARG A 1022 -23.18 -14.81 9.59
C ARG A 1022 -23.58 -16.24 9.23
N VAL A 1023 -24.12 -16.94 10.22
CA VAL A 1023 -24.79 -18.24 9.99
C VAL A 1023 -26.20 -17.97 9.45
N PRO A 1024 -26.69 -18.71 8.44
CA PRO A 1024 -28.04 -18.54 7.94
C PRO A 1024 -29.09 -18.63 9.06
N GLY A 1025 -30.03 -17.68 9.09
CA GLY A 1025 -31.06 -17.58 10.13
C GLY A 1025 -30.66 -16.78 11.36
N GLU A 1026 -29.37 -16.49 11.57
CA GLU A 1026 -28.93 -15.58 12.64
C GLU A 1026 -28.93 -14.13 12.15
N PRO A 1027 -29.54 -13.17 12.89
CA PRO A 1027 -29.43 -11.75 12.55
C PRO A 1027 -28.01 -11.21 12.74
N ARG A 1028 -27.25 -11.78 13.68
CA ARG A 1028 -25.98 -11.25 14.13
C ARG A 1028 -24.82 -11.82 13.30
N TYR A 1029 -23.93 -10.95 12.84
CA TYR A 1029 -22.65 -11.36 12.26
C TYR A 1029 -21.73 -11.90 13.34
N ARG A 1030 -21.02 -12.98 13.00
CA ARG A 1030 -20.07 -13.65 13.89
C ARG A 1030 -18.63 -13.20 13.67
N LEU A 1031 -18.31 -12.71 12.47
CA LEU A 1031 -16.96 -12.31 12.08
C LEU A 1031 -17.01 -11.18 11.05
N ALA A 1032 -16.25 -10.12 11.31
CA ALA A 1032 -15.81 -9.16 10.30
C ALA A 1032 -14.42 -9.60 9.79
N VAL A 1033 -14.27 -9.73 8.48
CA VAL A 1033 -12.99 -9.99 7.84
C VAL A 1033 -12.58 -8.73 7.10
N LEU A 1034 -11.41 -8.20 7.42
CA LEU A 1034 -10.77 -7.08 6.74
C LEU A 1034 -9.69 -7.60 5.78
N LEU A 1035 -9.59 -7.00 4.61
CA LEU A 1035 -8.69 -7.40 3.53
C LEU A 1035 -7.63 -6.32 3.27
N ASP A 1036 -6.42 -6.75 2.95
CA ASP A 1036 -5.33 -5.83 2.62
C ASP A 1036 -5.41 -5.29 1.16
N ARG A 1037 -6.55 -4.68 0.80
CA ARG A 1037 -6.82 -4.11 -0.53
C ARG A 1037 -5.98 -2.85 -0.85
N ASP A 1038 -5.88 -2.53 -2.13
CA ASP A 1038 -5.39 -1.22 -2.59
C ASP A 1038 -6.52 -0.18 -2.48
N GLY A 1039 -6.26 1.00 -1.91
CA GLY A 1039 -7.29 2.01 -1.63
C GLY A 1039 -6.79 3.43 -1.36
N ASP A 1040 -7.69 4.29 -0.85
CA ASP A 1040 -7.56 5.75 -0.74
C ASP A 1040 -6.46 6.20 0.24
N ARG A 1041 -6.16 7.50 0.31
CA ARG A 1041 -5.05 8.06 1.12
C ARG A 1041 -5.07 7.69 2.62
N ALA A 1042 -6.25 7.36 3.18
CA ALA A 1042 -6.39 6.86 4.57
C ALA A 1042 -5.96 5.39 4.75
N ASP A 1043 -5.80 4.64 3.65
CA ASP A 1043 -5.21 3.29 3.64
C ASP A 1043 -3.67 3.32 3.65
N GLN A 1044 -3.05 4.50 3.65
CA GLN A 1044 -1.60 4.69 3.64
C GLN A 1044 -0.97 4.76 5.04
N ASP A 1045 -1.75 4.97 6.11
CA ASP A 1045 -1.23 4.91 7.49
C ASP A 1045 -1.40 3.49 8.05
N PRO A 1046 -0.31 2.72 8.29
CA PRO A 1046 -0.39 1.38 8.86
C PRO A 1046 -1.07 1.35 10.24
N ALA A 1047 -0.95 2.42 11.03
CA ALA A 1047 -1.60 2.47 12.34
C ALA A 1047 -3.12 2.63 12.21
N GLU A 1048 -3.60 3.49 11.31
CA GLU A 1048 -5.03 3.62 11.04
C GLU A 1048 -5.60 2.32 10.47
N ARG A 1049 -4.90 1.73 9.48
CA ARG A 1049 -5.30 0.50 8.83
C ARG A 1049 -5.36 -0.68 9.80
N TYR A 1050 -4.24 -1.02 10.42
CA TYR A 1050 -4.08 -2.28 11.14
C TYR A 1050 -4.45 -2.21 12.62
N LEU A 1051 -4.45 -1.03 13.25
CA LEU A 1051 -4.78 -0.86 14.67
C LEU A 1051 -6.15 -0.20 14.87
N LEU A 1052 -6.34 1.03 14.35
CA LEU A 1052 -7.53 1.84 14.66
C LEU A 1052 -8.82 1.18 14.14
N ARG A 1053 -8.90 0.82 12.85
CA ARG A 1053 -10.12 0.26 12.27
C ARG A 1053 -10.59 -1.03 12.97
N PRO A 1054 -9.71 -2.02 13.23
CA PRO A 1054 -10.08 -3.19 14.03
C PRO A 1054 -10.53 -2.85 15.46
N GLU A 1055 -9.84 -1.95 16.15
CA GLU A 1055 -10.21 -1.54 17.52
C GLU A 1055 -11.59 -0.88 17.56
N VAL A 1056 -11.89 -0.02 16.59
CA VAL A 1056 -13.20 0.65 16.47
C VAL A 1056 -14.31 -0.37 16.22
N LEU A 1057 -14.13 -1.30 15.27
CA LEU A 1057 -15.10 -2.38 15.04
C LEU A 1057 -15.27 -3.24 16.31
N ALA A 1058 -14.18 -3.63 16.97
CA ALA A 1058 -14.22 -4.43 18.19
C ALA A 1058 -14.96 -3.72 19.33
N ALA A 1059 -14.78 -2.40 19.49
CA ALA A 1059 -15.49 -1.59 20.47
C ALA A 1059 -17.01 -1.52 20.25
N PHE A 1060 -17.48 -1.85 19.04
CA PHE A 1060 -18.89 -1.96 18.66
C PHE A 1060 -19.42 -3.39 18.73
N GLY A 1061 -18.61 -4.34 19.22
CA GLY A 1061 -19.01 -5.72 19.45
C GLY A 1061 -18.78 -6.66 18.26
N TRP A 1062 -18.01 -6.21 17.26
CA TRP A 1062 -17.52 -7.08 16.20
C TRP A 1062 -16.38 -7.97 16.72
N ARG A 1063 -16.32 -9.19 16.20
CA ARG A 1063 -15.09 -9.98 16.19
C ARG A 1063 -14.41 -9.73 14.85
N VAL A 1064 -13.16 -9.28 14.86
CA VAL A 1064 -12.46 -8.84 13.64
C VAL A 1064 -11.26 -9.73 13.37
N THR A 1065 -10.96 -10.01 12.11
CA THR A 1065 -9.72 -10.66 11.68
C THR A 1065 -9.25 -10.08 10.35
N TRP A 1066 -7.95 -10.18 10.08
CA TRP A 1066 -7.35 -9.79 8.80
C TRP A 1066 -7.09 -10.99 7.93
N VAL A 1067 -7.36 -10.87 6.63
CA VAL A 1067 -6.89 -11.81 5.62
C VAL A 1067 -6.02 -11.06 4.64
N LEU A 1068 -4.76 -11.49 4.52
CA LEU A 1068 -3.83 -10.94 3.55
C LEU A 1068 -4.02 -11.65 2.21
N ALA A 1069 -4.10 -10.90 1.10
CA ALA A 1069 -4.21 -11.41 -0.26
C ALA A 1069 -3.09 -12.41 -0.58
N LYS A 1070 -1.89 -12.14 -0.05
CA LYS A 1070 -0.74 -13.03 -0.12
C LYS A 1070 -1.01 -14.38 0.55
N ASP A 1071 -1.47 -14.37 1.79
CA ASP A 1071 -1.69 -15.61 2.55
C ASP A 1071 -2.86 -16.40 1.96
N TRP A 1072 -3.89 -15.70 1.49
CA TRP A 1072 -4.99 -16.32 0.76
C TRP A 1072 -4.53 -16.94 -0.57
N HIS A 1073 -3.59 -16.31 -1.27
CA HIS A 1073 -3.00 -16.88 -2.49
C HIS A 1073 -2.23 -18.18 -2.21
N HIS A 1074 -1.27 -18.15 -1.27
CA HIS A 1074 -0.38 -19.29 -0.98
C HIS A 1074 -1.01 -20.39 -0.12
N HIS A 1075 -1.92 -20.04 0.79
CA HIS A 1075 -2.41 -20.92 1.85
C HIS A 1075 -3.94 -20.86 2.01
N ARG A 1076 -4.68 -20.78 0.89
CA ARG A 1076 -6.15 -20.68 0.83
C ARG A 1076 -6.88 -21.61 1.80
N ASP A 1077 -6.56 -22.91 1.79
CA ASP A 1077 -7.25 -23.89 2.65
C ASP A 1077 -6.98 -23.67 4.14
N ALA A 1078 -5.75 -23.30 4.51
CA ALA A 1078 -5.39 -23.02 5.88
C ALA A 1078 -6.08 -21.75 6.40
N GLU A 1079 -6.13 -20.69 5.58
CA GLU A 1079 -6.84 -19.46 5.92
C GLU A 1079 -8.35 -19.68 5.99
N ARG A 1080 -8.95 -20.42 5.05
CA ARG A 1080 -10.37 -20.82 5.12
C ARG A 1080 -10.66 -21.55 6.43
N GLN A 1081 -9.85 -22.56 6.80
CA GLN A 1081 -10.02 -23.28 8.07
C GLN A 1081 -9.81 -22.39 9.30
N ARG A 1082 -8.93 -21.38 9.22
CA ARG A 1082 -8.78 -20.37 10.27
C ARG A 1082 -10.06 -19.55 10.44
N LEU A 1083 -10.64 -19.05 9.34
CA LEU A 1083 -11.90 -18.30 9.36
C LEU A 1083 -13.06 -19.12 9.91
N LEU A 1084 -13.23 -20.37 9.47
CA LEU A 1084 -14.29 -21.26 9.99
C LEU A 1084 -14.18 -21.50 11.49
N ARG A 1085 -12.95 -21.72 12.00
CA ARG A 1085 -12.69 -21.84 13.45
C ARG A 1085 -13.06 -20.55 14.20
N LEU A 1086 -12.76 -19.39 13.65
CA LEU A 1086 -13.14 -18.10 14.25
C LEU A 1086 -14.66 -17.89 14.26
N ILE A 1087 -15.39 -18.37 13.24
CA ILE A 1087 -16.86 -18.31 13.18
C ILE A 1087 -17.53 -19.33 14.12
N GLY A 1088 -16.79 -20.36 14.51
CA GLY A 1088 -17.28 -21.45 15.37
C GLY A 1088 -18.01 -22.55 14.59
N VAL A 1089 -17.71 -22.71 13.30
CA VAL A 1089 -18.16 -23.84 12.49
C VAL A 1089 -17.15 -24.98 12.68
N PRO A 1090 -17.59 -26.20 13.09
CA PRO A 1090 -16.67 -27.32 13.23
C PRO A 1090 -16.04 -27.66 11.87
N PRO A 1091 -14.75 -28.04 11.83
CA PRO A 1091 -14.10 -28.40 10.58
C PRO A 1091 -14.82 -29.59 9.94
N VAL A 1092 -15.21 -29.46 8.67
CA VAL A 1092 -15.70 -30.58 7.88
C VAL A 1092 -14.53 -31.55 7.73
N THR A 1093 -14.55 -32.67 8.45
CA THR A 1093 -13.64 -33.79 8.18
C THR A 1093 -13.94 -34.29 6.77
N PRO A 1094 -12.95 -34.38 5.86
CA PRO A 1094 -13.19 -35.02 4.58
C PRO A 1094 -13.64 -36.46 4.84
N ASP A 1095 -14.81 -36.81 4.32
CA ASP A 1095 -15.33 -38.17 4.37
C ASP A 1095 -14.29 -39.12 3.78
N ALA A 1096 -13.79 -40.05 4.60
CA ALA A 1096 -12.84 -41.10 4.22
C ALA A 1096 -13.48 -42.18 3.31
N LYS A 1097 -14.45 -41.80 2.48
CA LYS A 1097 -15.13 -42.64 1.50
C LYS A 1097 -15.08 -41.96 0.13
N ASN A 1098 -13.87 -41.84 -0.42
CA ASN A 1098 -13.54 -41.87 -1.85
C ASN A 1098 -12.04 -41.57 -2.01
N MET A 1099 -11.20 -42.45 -1.44
CA MET A 1099 -9.84 -42.69 -1.93
C MET A 1099 -9.83 -43.96 -2.76
#